data_AF-A0AB39NUW6-F1
#
_entry.id   AF-A0AB39NUW6-F1
#
_cell.length_a   1.000
_cell.length_b   1.000
_cell.length_c   1.000
_cell.angle_alpha   90.00
_cell.angle_beta   90.00
_cell.angle_gamma   90.00
#
_symmetry.space_group_name_H-M   'P 1'
#
loop_
_entity.id
_entity.type
_entity.pdbx_description
1 polymer ?
#
loop_
_entity_poly.entity_id
_entity_poly.type
_entity_poly.pdbx_seq_one_letter_code
_entity_poly.pdbx_strand_id
1 'polypeptide(L)'
;MTTTDTTAAARGRALPVTDLSLVVLIGASGSGKSTFARRHFKPTEVISSDFCRGLVADDENDQSASRDAFDVLHYIAGKRLAAGRRTVVDATSVQQEARRQLIDLARQHDVLPIAIVLDVPEQVCAERNAARTDRAGMPRRVLQRHTRELRRSLRHLEREGFRKVHVLRGVEEVEHATVVTEKRFNDLTHLTGPFDIVGDVHGCASELEALLGKLGYVDGVHPEGRTAVFVGDLVDRGPDSPGVLRRVMAMVKSGNALCVPGNHENKFGRHLKGRKVQHTHGLAETIAQMEGESEEFRAEVREFVEGLVSHYVLDGGKLVVCHAGLPEKYHGRTSGRVRSHALYGDTTGETDEFGLPVRYPWAEDYRGRAAVVYGHTPVPEATWLNNTICLDTGAVFGGKLTALRWPERELVDVPAERVWYEPVRPLRTEAPGGHEGRPLDLADVHGRRVVETRHMGRVGVREENAAAALEVMSRFALDPRLLPYLPPTMAPTATSQRDGYLEHPEEAFARYAQDGVARVVCEEKHMGSRAVALVCRDASVAVRRFGAAGGETGSLYTRTGRPFFDDAEMTEEVLGRLRTAVTEAGLWEELATDWLLLDAELMPWSLKASGLLRSQYAAVGAAAGAVFPSALAALEGAAARGVDVGELLTRQRERAGAAAGFTDAYRRYCWTTDGLDGVRLAPFQILAVQGRSLAALPHDRQLALIDRMVEHDATGLLRTTRRLFVDTADPESVRAGVDWWLEMTGRGGEGMVVKPVDALARDGAGRLVQPGIKCRGREYLRIVYGPEYTRPENLARLRSRFLGHKQSLALREYALGLEALDRLADGEPLWRVHEPVFAVLALESEPVDPRL
;
A
#
# COMPACT_ATOMS: atom_id res chain seq x y z
N MET A 1 -64.77 -37.29 28.42
CA MET A 1 -63.89 -37.38 27.23
C MET A 1 -63.49 -35.96 26.87
N THR A 2 -62.33 -35.52 27.39
CA THR A 2 -61.71 -34.24 27.07
C THR A 2 -60.33 -34.57 26.55
N THR A 3 -60.20 -34.60 25.23
CA THR A 3 -58.94 -34.77 24.51
C THR A 3 -58.07 -33.56 24.76
N THR A 4 -57.04 -33.73 25.59
CA THR A 4 -55.93 -32.80 25.73
C THR A 4 -55.06 -32.90 24.48
N ASP A 5 -54.98 -31.78 23.77
CA ASP A 5 -54.15 -31.58 22.59
C ASP A 5 -52.68 -31.40 23.06
N THR A 6 -51.89 -32.48 23.02
CA THR A 6 -50.44 -32.46 23.31
C THR A 6 -49.65 -32.52 22.01
N THR A 7 -49.50 -31.38 21.34
CA THR A 7 -48.42 -31.16 20.36
C THR A 7 -47.82 -29.76 20.53
N ALA A 8 -47.11 -29.54 21.65
CA ALA A 8 -46.10 -28.48 21.72
C ALA A 8 -44.84 -29.00 21.03
N ALA A 9 -44.66 -28.68 19.75
CA ALA A 9 -43.41 -28.92 19.04
C ALA A 9 -42.26 -28.25 19.81
N ALA A 10 -41.26 -29.05 20.21
CA ALA A 10 -40.08 -28.56 20.92
C ALA A 10 -39.37 -27.49 20.07
N ARG A 11 -39.47 -26.21 20.49
CA ARG A 11 -38.76 -25.11 19.84
C ARG A 11 -37.25 -25.32 20.04
N GLY A 12 -36.51 -25.52 18.95
CA GLY A 12 -35.06 -25.67 18.97
C GLY A 12 -34.33 -24.46 19.56
N ARG A 13 -33.22 -24.68 20.27
CA ARG A 13 -32.49 -23.63 20.99
C ARG A 13 -31.43 -22.98 20.11
N ALA A 14 -31.56 -21.68 19.86
CA ALA A 14 -30.53 -20.90 19.16
C ALA A 14 -29.33 -20.59 20.06
N LEU A 15 -28.12 -20.88 19.58
CA LEU A 15 -26.85 -20.65 20.28
C LEU A 15 -26.08 -19.53 19.57
N PRO A 16 -26.13 -18.30 20.09
CA PRO A 16 -25.38 -17.18 19.52
C PRO A 16 -23.88 -17.37 19.69
N VAL A 17 -23.15 -17.34 18.57
CA VAL A 17 -21.68 -17.47 18.51
C VAL A 17 -21.11 -16.36 17.65
N THR A 18 -20.16 -15.62 18.21
CA THR A 18 -19.55 -14.49 17.53
C THR A 18 -18.70 -14.93 16.33
N ASP A 19 -18.78 -14.21 15.22
CA ASP A 19 -18.05 -14.43 13.96
C ASP A 19 -16.51 -14.49 14.11
N LEU A 20 -15.96 -13.80 15.11
CA LEU A 20 -14.57 -13.94 15.57
C LEU A 20 -14.54 -14.37 17.04
N SER A 21 -14.36 -15.67 17.26
CA SER A 21 -14.31 -16.27 18.60
C SER A 21 -13.51 -17.57 18.61
N LEU A 22 -13.09 -17.97 19.81
CA LEU A 22 -12.64 -19.33 20.08
C LEU A 22 -13.78 -20.08 20.76
N VAL A 23 -14.37 -21.03 20.04
CA VAL A 23 -15.42 -21.90 20.57
C VAL A 23 -14.77 -23.17 21.10
N VAL A 24 -15.04 -23.51 22.36
CA VAL A 24 -14.56 -24.73 22.99
C VAL A 24 -15.75 -25.66 23.20
N LEU A 25 -15.74 -26.80 22.52
CA LEU A 25 -16.71 -27.87 22.78
C LEU A 25 -16.29 -28.60 24.05
N ILE A 26 -17.23 -28.77 24.98
CA ILE A 26 -16.98 -29.39 26.28
C ILE A 26 -17.97 -30.54 26.49
N GLY A 27 -17.47 -31.73 26.79
CA GLY A 27 -18.33 -32.89 27.05
C GLY A 27 -17.58 -34.20 27.04
N ALA A 28 -18.15 -35.23 27.68
CA ALA A 28 -17.53 -36.55 27.75
C ALA A 28 -17.30 -37.19 26.35
N SER A 29 -16.42 -38.18 26.25
CA SER A 29 -16.33 -38.98 25.01
C SER A 29 -17.69 -39.63 24.73
N GLY A 30 -18.15 -39.61 23.49
CA GLY A 30 -19.48 -40.13 23.12
C GLY A 30 -20.64 -39.14 23.34
N SER A 31 -20.40 -37.93 23.88
CA SER A 31 -21.47 -36.92 24.05
C SER A 31 -21.99 -36.33 22.73
N GLY A 32 -21.28 -36.53 21.61
CA GLY A 32 -21.69 -36.06 20.28
C GLY A 32 -20.98 -34.80 19.78
N LYS A 33 -19.93 -34.31 20.46
CA LYS A 33 -19.20 -33.08 20.09
C LYS A 33 -18.78 -33.02 18.61
N SER A 34 -18.07 -34.04 18.11
CA SER A 34 -17.61 -34.07 16.72
C SER A 34 -18.76 -34.10 15.70
N THR A 35 -19.90 -34.70 16.06
CA THR A 35 -21.12 -34.68 15.24
C THR A 35 -21.76 -33.29 15.26
N PHE A 36 -21.88 -32.68 16.44
CA PHE A 36 -22.36 -31.31 16.61
C PHE A 36 -21.48 -30.32 15.84
N ALA A 37 -20.16 -30.44 15.95
CA ALA A 37 -19.18 -29.60 15.27
C ALA A 37 -19.37 -29.64 13.75
N ARG A 38 -19.44 -30.85 13.17
CA ARG A 38 -19.64 -31.07 11.73
C ARG A 38 -20.99 -30.56 11.23
N ARG A 39 -22.03 -30.59 12.06
CA ARG A 39 -23.37 -30.12 11.70
C ARG A 39 -23.46 -28.59 11.65
N HIS A 40 -22.75 -27.89 12.53
CA HIS A 40 -22.95 -26.46 12.77
C HIS A 40 -21.80 -25.54 12.32
N PHE A 41 -20.62 -26.09 12.06
CA PHE A 41 -19.44 -25.32 11.67
C PHE A 41 -18.82 -25.87 10.39
N LYS A 42 -18.10 -25.02 9.66
CA LYS A 42 -17.38 -25.44 8.45
C LYS A 42 -16.26 -26.42 8.85
N PRO A 43 -15.92 -27.41 8.00
CA PRO A 43 -14.82 -28.33 8.30
C PRO A 43 -13.50 -27.61 8.61
N THR A 44 -13.24 -26.49 7.95
CA THR A 44 -12.05 -25.67 8.18
C THR A 44 -12.09 -24.86 9.48
N GLU A 45 -13.24 -24.70 10.14
CA GLU A 45 -13.36 -24.03 11.44
C GLU A 45 -13.05 -24.95 12.61
N VAL A 46 -13.17 -26.26 12.44
CA VAL A 46 -13.06 -27.26 13.52
C VAL A 46 -11.66 -27.84 13.56
N ILE A 47 -10.98 -27.67 14.69
CA ILE A 47 -9.68 -28.28 14.99
C ILE A 47 -9.91 -29.34 16.06
N SER A 48 -9.74 -30.61 15.70
CA SER A 48 -9.93 -31.75 16.59
C SER A 48 -8.61 -32.21 17.18
N SER A 49 -8.60 -32.50 18.49
CA SER A 49 -7.43 -33.12 19.14
C SER A 49 -7.13 -34.52 18.59
N ASP A 50 -8.16 -35.22 18.12
CA ASP A 50 -8.03 -36.57 17.57
C ASP A 50 -7.38 -36.51 16.18
N PHE A 51 -7.82 -35.58 15.32
CA PHE A 51 -7.20 -35.33 14.02
C PHE A 51 -5.73 -34.89 14.15
N CYS A 52 -5.43 -33.95 15.06
CA CYS A 52 -4.04 -33.52 15.29
C CYS A 52 -3.15 -34.68 15.78
N ARG A 53 -3.72 -35.65 16.48
CA ARG A 53 -3.00 -36.85 16.94
C ARG A 53 -2.69 -37.80 15.79
N GLY A 54 -3.65 -38.01 14.88
CA GLY A 54 -3.42 -38.72 13.63
C GLY A 54 -2.30 -38.10 12.80
N LEU A 55 -2.17 -36.76 12.78
CA LEU A 55 -1.08 -36.07 12.06
C LEU A 55 0.32 -36.34 12.63
N VAL A 56 0.44 -36.61 13.94
CA VAL A 56 1.76 -36.76 14.60
C VAL A 56 2.13 -38.22 14.87
N ALA A 57 1.16 -39.13 14.93
CA ALA A 57 1.35 -40.53 15.31
C ALA A 57 0.74 -41.54 14.32
N ASP A 58 0.15 -41.09 13.21
CA ASP A 58 -0.59 -41.92 12.25
C ASP A 58 -1.78 -42.70 12.87
N ASP A 59 -2.16 -42.40 14.12
CA ASP A 59 -3.28 -42.97 14.85
C ASP A 59 -3.99 -41.91 15.73
N GLU A 60 -5.26 -41.65 15.46
CA GLU A 60 -6.11 -40.72 16.22
C GLU A 60 -6.40 -41.18 17.66
N ASN A 61 -5.99 -42.39 18.05
CA ASN A 61 -6.21 -42.95 19.39
C ASN A 61 -4.93 -43.08 20.23
N ASP A 62 -3.74 -42.84 19.67
CA ASP A 62 -2.47 -42.98 20.39
C ASP A 62 -2.32 -41.91 21.49
N GLN A 63 -2.63 -42.30 22.73
CA GLN A 63 -2.59 -41.40 23.88
C GLN A 63 -1.17 -40.93 24.24
N SER A 64 -0.12 -41.62 23.78
CA SER A 64 1.27 -41.21 24.04
C SER A 64 1.62 -39.89 23.34
N ALA A 65 1.03 -39.64 22.16
CA ALA A 65 1.21 -38.42 21.38
C ALA A 65 0.33 -37.24 21.82
N SER A 66 -0.31 -37.31 23.00
CA SER A 66 -1.27 -36.28 23.44
C SER A 66 -0.66 -34.89 23.52
N ARG A 67 0.58 -34.80 24.03
CA ARG A 67 1.25 -33.52 24.19
C ARG A 67 1.47 -32.85 22.83
N ASP A 68 2.08 -33.57 21.91
CA ASP A 68 2.40 -33.06 20.57
C ASP A 68 1.12 -32.74 19.76
N ALA A 69 0.08 -33.55 19.90
CA ALA A 69 -1.23 -33.29 19.28
C ALA A 69 -1.86 -31.96 19.77
N PHE A 70 -1.77 -31.66 21.07
CA PHE A 70 -2.25 -30.40 21.63
C PHE A 70 -1.35 -29.21 21.23
N ASP A 71 -0.04 -29.40 21.10
CA ASP A 71 0.86 -28.35 20.61
C ASP A 71 0.51 -27.95 19.15
N VAL A 72 0.27 -28.93 18.28
CA VAL A 72 -0.22 -28.69 16.91
C VAL A 72 -1.59 -28.00 16.91
N LEU A 73 -2.52 -28.46 17.76
CA LEU A 73 -3.86 -27.86 17.90
C LEU A 73 -3.77 -26.38 18.29
N HIS A 74 -2.99 -26.04 19.32
CA HIS A 74 -2.83 -24.66 19.78
C HIS A 74 -2.16 -23.80 18.72
N TYR A 75 -1.16 -24.32 18.00
CA TYR A 75 -0.50 -23.59 16.92
C TYR A 75 -1.48 -23.25 15.78
N ILE A 76 -2.24 -24.23 15.29
CA ILE A 76 -3.23 -24.02 14.23
C ILE A 76 -4.31 -23.05 14.70
N ALA A 77 -4.85 -23.24 15.90
CA ALA A 77 -5.86 -22.37 16.47
C ALA A 77 -5.35 -20.93 16.59
N GLY A 78 -4.13 -20.72 17.09
CA GLY A 78 -3.50 -19.41 17.20
C GLY A 78 -3.35 -18.72 15.84
N LYS A 79 -2.86 -19.42 14.81
CA LYS A 79 -2.74 -18.87 13.44
C LYS A 79 -4.09 -18.46 12.85
N ARG A 80 -5.13 -19.26 13.08
CA ARG A 80 -6.50 -18.93 12.63
C ARG A 80 -7.07 -17.72 13.35
N LEU A 81 -6.92 -17.65 14.67
CA LEU A 81 -7.37 -16.50 15.47
C LEU A 81 -6.60 -15.23 15.07
N ALA A 82 -5.29 -15.30 14.85
CA ALA A 82 -4.49 -14.19 14.34
C ALA A 82 -5.02 -13.68 12.99
N ALA A 83 -5.42 -14.59 12.10
CA ALA A 83 -6.04 -14.26 10.81
C ALA A 83 -7.52 -13.82 10.89
N GLY A 84 -8.06 -13.59 12.09
CA GLY A 84 -9.43 -13.13 12.28
C GLY A 84 -10.49 -14.18 11.94
N ARG A 85 -10.18 -15.48 12.07
CA ARG A 85 -11.10 -16.58 11.75
C ARG A 85 -11.67 -17.22 13.01
N ARG A 86 -13.00 -17.46 13.01
CA ARG A 86 -13.65 -18.33 13.99
C ARG A 86 -12.96 -19.69 14.04
N THR A 87 -12.70 -20.15 15.26
CA THR A 87 -12.00 -21.41 15.50
C THR A 87 -12.74 -22.20 16.56
N VAL A 88 -13.06 -23.45 16.25
CA VAL A 88 -13.80 -24.38 17.09
C VAL A 88 -12.87 -25.50 17.50
N VAL A 89 -12.67 -25.68 18.80
CA VAL A 89 -11.85 -26.77 19.34
C VAL A 89 -12.76 -27.93 19.71
N ASP A 90 -12.62 -29.04 18.98
CA ASP A 90 -13.27 -30.32 19.30
C ASP A 90 -12.31 -31.18 20.10
N ALA A 91 -12.44 -31.10 21.42
CA ALA A 91 -11.72 -31.92 22.38
C ALA A 91 -12.65 -32.21 23.58
N THR A 92 -12.28 -33.18 24.42
CA THR A 92 -13.10 -33.53 25.59
C THR A 92 -13.28 -32.34 26.55
N SER A 93 -12.20 -31.56 26.77
CA SER A 93 -12.18 -30.27 27.48
C SER A 93 -12.87 -30.24 28.86
N VAL A 94 -13.02 -31.40 29.52
CA VAL A 94 -13.68 -31.52 30.84
C VAL A 94 -12.78 -31.11 32.01
N GLN A 95 -11.47 -31.09 31.81
CA GLN A 95 -10.48 -30.66 32.81
C GLN A 95 -10.22 -29.16 32.73
N GLN A 96 -10.13 -28.51 33.90
CA GLN A 96 -9.91 -27.06 34.00
C GLN A 96 -8.59 -26.62 33.37
N GLU A 97 -7.52 -27.39 33.56
CA GLU A 97 -6.20 -27.09 33.01
C GLU A 97 -6.19 -27.02 31.48
N ALA A 98 -6.85 -27.98 30.82
CA ALA A 98 -6.98 -28.00 29.36
C ALA A 98 -7.77 -26.78 28.85
N ARG A 99 -8.81 -26.34 29.58
CA ARG A 99 -9.57 -25.13 29.23
C ARG A 99 -8.79 -23.86 29.47
N ARG A 100 -7.96 -23.80 30.51
CA ARG A 100 -7.11 -22.64 30.83
C ARG A 100 -6.23 -22.25 29.64
N GLN A 101 -5.54 -23.22 29.04
CA GLN A 101 -4.69 -22.98 27.87
C GLN A 101 -5.46 -22.40 26.68
N LEU A 102 -6.68 -22.89 26.42
CA LEU A 102 -7.56 -22.35 25.37
C LEU A 102 -8.07 -20.94 25.69
N ILE A 103 -8.44 -20.68 26.94
CA ILE A 103 -8.86 -19.35 27.39
C ILE A 103 -7.70 -18.36 27.26
N ASP A 104 -6.49 -18.76 27.63
CA ASP A 104 -5.30 -17.91 27.51
C ASP A 104 -4.93 -17.68 26.05
N LEU A 105 -5.08 -18.66 25.17
CA LEU A 105 -4.94 -18.48 23.72
C LEU A 105 -5.96 -17.46 23.17
N ALA A 106 -7.23 -17.55 23.59
CA ALA A 106 -8.24 -16.56 23.21
C ALA A 106 -7.88 -15.14 23.69
N ARG A 107 -7.36 -15.02 24.92
CA ARG A 107 -6.89 -13.75 25.49
C ARG A 107 -5.68 -13.18 24.75
N GLN A 108 -4.71 -14.02 24.39
CA GLN A 108 -3.52 -13.60 23.64
C GLN A 108 -3.90 -12.95 22.30
N HIS A 109 -4.95 -13.44 21.66
CA HIS A 109 -5.46 -12.95 20.37
C HIS A 109 -6.65 -11.97 20.47
N ASP A 110 -6.99 -11.49 21.67
CA ASP A 110 -8.08 -10.54 21.93
C ASP A 110 -9.45 -10.96 21.36
N VAL A 111 -9.76 -12.26 21.43
CA VAL A 111 -11.05 -12.82 21.00
C VAL A 111 -11.86 -13.35 22.18
N LEU A 112 -13.17 -13.51 21.99
CA LEU A 112 -14.06 -14.04 23.02
C LEU A 112 -13.96 -15.57 23.09
N PRO A 113 -13.63 -16.16 24.27
CA PRO A 113 -13.80 -17.59 24.49
C PRO A 113 -15.27 -17.92 24.76
N ILE A 114 -15.83 -18.86 23.99
CA ILE A 114 -17.23 -19.32 24.08
C ILE A 114 -17.22 -20.83 24.40
N ALA A 115 -17.93 -21.24 25.44
CA ALA A 115 -18.12 -22.64 25.77
C ALA A 115 -19.45 -23.16 25.22
N ILE A 116 -19.42 -24.27 24.48
CA ILE A 116 -20.63 -25.05 24.15
C ILE A 116 -20.50 -26.40 24.85
N VAL A 117 -21.36 -26.62 25.84
CA VAL A 117 -21.32 -27.77 26.72
C VAL A 117 -22.41 -28.77 26.33
N LEU A 118 -22.01 -30.00 26.04
CA LEU A 118 -22.89 -31.12 25.75
C LEU A 118 -22.98 -32.03 26.99
N ASP A 119 -23.94 -31.75 27.87
CA ASP A 119 -24.22 -32.52 29.09
C ASP A 119 -25.20 -33.67 28.78
N VAL A 120 -24.67 -34.75 28.21
CA VAL A 120 -25.40 -35.94 27.79
C VAL A 120 -25.28 -37.04 28.87
N PRO A 121 -26.35 -37.81 29.15
CA PRO A 121 -26.29 -38.91 30.12
C PRO A 121 -25.16 -39.91 29.84
N GLU A 122 -24.52 -40.39 30.91
CA GLU A 122 -23.41 -41.34 30.85
C GLU A 122 -23.75 -42.59 30.05
N GLN A 123 -24.96 -43.13 30.24
CA GLN A 123 -25.42 -44.35 29.57
C GLN A 123 -25.43 -44.19 28.05
N VAL A 124 -25.94 -43.06 27.55
CA VAL A 124 -25.95 -42.72 26.12
C VAL A 124 -24.53 -42.56 25.59
N CYS A 125 -23.64 -41.92 26.36
CA CYS A 125 -22.24 -41.76 25.97
C CYS A 125 -21.54 -43.13 25.88
N ALA A 126 -21.83 -44.05 26.79
CA ALA A 126 -21.28 -45.41 26.79
C ALA A 126 -21.77 -46.22 25.58
N GLU A 127 -23.07 -46.19 25.29
CA GLU A 127 -23.67 -46.85 24.11
C GLU A 127 -23.06 -46.33 22.81
N ARG A 128 -22.88 -45.01 22.68
CA ARG A 128 -22.26 -44.38 21.50
C ARG A 128 -20.78 -44.74 21.32
N ASN A 129 -20.00 -44.87 22.41
CA ASN A 129 -18.61 -45.29 22.28
C ASN A 129 -18.50 -46.80 21.98
N ALA A 130 -19.40 -47.64 22.50
CA ALA A 130 -19.41 -49.07 22.21
C ALA A 130 -19.65 -49.37 20.72
N ALA A 131 -20.43 -48.51 20.04
CA ALA A 131 -20.69 -48.61 18.61
C ALA A 131 -19.55 -48.08 17.71
N ARG A 132 -18.49 -47.48 18.30
CA ARG A 132 -17.35 -46.90 17.57
C ARG A 132 -16.18 -47.88 17.51
N THR A 133 -15.78 -48.33 16.32
CA THR A 133 -14.71 -49.31 16.14
C THR A 133 -13.37 -48.87 16.73
N ASP A 134 -13.08 -47.57 16.71
CA ASP A 134 -11.90 -46.92 17.30
C ASP A 134 -11.96 -46.78 18.83
N ARG A 135 -13.15 -46.89 19.44
CA ARG A 135 -13.37 -46.61 20.88
C ARG A 135 -14.17 -47.67 21.63
N ALA A 136 -14.49 -48.81 21.01
CA ALA A 136 -15.28 -49.89 21.57
C ALA A 136 -14.69 -50.48 22.87
N GLY A 137 -13.36 -50.38 23.06
CA GLY A 137 -12.65 -50.82 24.26
C GLY A 137 -12.51 -49.79 25.39
N MET A 138 -13.11 -48.60 25.29
CA MET A 138 -12.94 -47.54 26.29
C MET A 138 -13.54 -47.94 27.66
N PRO A 139 -12.75 -47.95 28.76
CA PRO A 139 -13.28 -48.35 30.07
C PRO A 139 -14.36 -47.40 30.60
N ARG A 140 -15.49 -47.94 31.09
CA ARG A 140 -16.60 -47.15 31.69
C ARG A 140 -16.13 -46.16 32.78
N ARG A 141 -15.11 -46.53 33.56
CA ARG A 141 -14.49 -45.66 34.59
C ARG A 141 -13.98 -44.32 34.02
N VAL A 142 -13.54 -44.28 32.76
CA VAL A 142 -13.07 -43.05 32.10
C VAL A 142 -14.25 -42.12 31.79
N LEU A 143 -15.37 -42.67 31.31
CA LEU A 143 -16.60 -41.92 31.04
C LEU A 143 -17.22 -41.37 32.34
N GLN A 144 -17.20 -42.14 33.41
CA GLN A 144 -17.62 -41.71 34.75
C GLN A 144 -16.77 -40.54 35.25
N ARG A 145 -15.45 -40.62 35.06
CA ARG A 145 -14.53 -39.53 35.41
C ARG A 145 -14.86 -38.26 34.61
N HIS A 146 -14.98 -38.36 33.29
CA HIS A 146 -15.30 -37.21 32.43
C HIS A 146 -16.64 -36.56 32.81
N THR A 147 -17.68 -37.36 33.07
CA THR A 147 -19.01 -36.87 33.46
C THR A 147 -18.96 -36.17 34.82
N ARG A 148 -18.19 -36.71 35.78
CA ARG A 148 -17.99 -36.10 37.10
C ARG A 148 -17.23 -34.77 37.02
N GLU A 149 -16.15 -34.73 36.23
CA GLU A 149 -15.35 -33.52 35.98
C GLU A 149 -16.17 -32.43 35.28
N LEU A 150 -17.00 -32.82 34.29
CA LEU A 150 -17.93 -31.92 33.61
C LEU A 150 -18.92 -31.29 34.59
N ARG A 151 -19.65 -32.11 35.35
CA ARG A 151 -20.69 -31.62 36.27
C ARG A 151 -20.13 -30.74 37.38
N ARG A 152 -18.89 -31.00 37.83
CA ARG A 152 -18.19 -30.17 38.82
C ARG A 152 -17.81 -28.80 38.26
N SER A 153 -17.44 -28.71 36.98
CA SER A 153 -16.96 -27.47 36.36
C SER A 153 -18.06 -26.58 35.79
N LEU A 154 -19.23 -27.13 35.43
CA LEU A 154 -20.35 -26.40 34.82
C LEU A 154 -20.69 -25.07 35.51
N ARG A 155 -20.67 -25.02 36.85
CA ARG A 155 -21.04 -23.81 37.63
C ARG A 155 -19.94 -22.74 37.68
N HIS A 156 -18.78 -23.01 37.13
CA HIS A 156 -17.58 -22.18 37.26
C HIS A 156 -16.98 -21.73 35.92
N LEU A 157 -17.53 -22.18 34.78
CA LEU A 157 -17.00 -21.86 33.45
C LEU A 157 -16.89 -20.35 33.18
N GLU A 158 -17.86 -19.54 33.62
CA GLU A 158 -17.77 -18.08 33.49
C GLU A 158 -16.63 -17.49 34.33
N ARG A 159 -16.42 -18.02 35.55
CA ARG A 159 -15.33 -17.59 36.44
C ARG A 159 -13.95 -18.02 35.92
N GLU A 160 -13.88 -19.10 35.13
CA GLU A 160 -12.66 -19.52 34.45
C GLU A 160 -12.25 -18.54 33.34
N GLY A 161 -13.21 -17.82 32.75
CA GLY A 161 -12.96 -16.77 31.76
C GLY A 161 -13.78 -16.90 30.47
N PHE A 162 -14.65 -17.91 30.34
CA PHE A 162 -15.61 -17.98 29.22
C PHE A 162 -16.59 -16.81 29.28
N ARG A 163 -16.79 -16.14 28.14
CA ARG A 163 -17.67 -14.96 28.04
C ARG A 163 -19.11 -15.31 27.69
N LYS A 164 -19.31 -16.45 27.02
CA LYS A 164 -20.62 -17.05 26.77
C LYS A 164 -20.52 -18.55 27.08
N VAL A 165 -21.49 -19.07 27.81
CA VAL A 165 -21.58 -20.49 28.16
C VAL A 165 -22.95 -21.02 27.75
N HIS A 166 -22.95 -21.87 26.73
CA HIS A 166 -24.14 -22.54 26.23
C HIS A 166 -24.17 -23.96 26.76
N VAL A 167 -25.13 -24.30 27.63
CA VAL A 167 -25.27 -25.65 28.18
C VAL A 167 -26.46 -26.35 27.54
N LEU A 168 -26.20 -27.40 26.76
CA LEU A 168 -27.18 -28.29 26.15
C LEU A 168 -27.35 -29.53 27.02
N ARG A 169 -28.56 -29.74 27.55
CA ARG A 169 -28.86 -30.85 28.47
C ARG A 169 -29.60 -31.96 27.75
N GLY A 170 -29.01 -33.16 27.71
CA GLY A 170 -29.59 -34.32 27.06
C GLY A 170 -29.42 -34.33 25.54
N VAL A 171 -29.94 -35.39 24.90
CA VAL A 171 -29.77 -35.61 23.45
C VAL A 171 -30.68 -34.68 22.63
N GLU A 172 -31.92 -34.47 23.07
CA GLU A 172 -32.91 -33.66 22.36
C GLU A 172 -32.45 -32.20 22.20
N GLU A 173 -31.94 -31.58 23.27
CA GLU A 173 -31.40 -30.21 23.17
C GLU A 173 -30.20 -30.12 22.23
N VAL A 174 -29.36 -31.16 22.16
CA VAL A 174 -28.21 -31.20 21.23
C VAL A 174 -28.68 -31.35 19.78
N GLU A 175 -29.69 -32.17 19.52
CA GLU A 175 -30.24 -32.41 18.18
C GLU A 175 -31.01 -31.22 17.61
N HIS A 176 -31.72 -30.49 18.48
CA HIS A 176 -32.55 -29.34 18.09
C HIS A 176 -31.83 -27.99 18.27
N ALA A 177 -30.61 -27.96 18.77
CA ALA A 177 -29.83 -26.74 18.85
C ALA A 177 -29.39 -26.26 17.46
N THR A 178 -29.35 -24.94 17.28
CA THR A 178 -28.83 -24.30 16.07
C THR A 178 -27.82 -23.23 16.44
N VAL A 179 -26.64 -23.23 15.82
CA VAL A 179 -25.67 -22.15 16.00
C VAL A 179 -26.03 -20.98 15.10
N VAL A 180 -26.18 -19.79 15.70
CA VAL A 180 -26.45 -18.54 14.97
C VAL A 180 -25.22 -17.65 15.07
N THR A 181 -24.71 -17.19 13.93
CA THR A 181 -23.56 -16.28 13.90
C THR A 181 -23.98 -14.88 14.30
N GLU A 182 -23.38 -14.34 15.36
CA GLU A 182 -23.53 -12.94 15.76
C GLU A 182 -22.33 -12.14 15.27
N LYS A 183 -22.56 -10.97 14.68
CA LYS A 183 -21.49 -10.01 14.42
C LYS A 183 -21.06 -9.34 15.71
N ARG A 184 -19.79 -8.94 15.78
CA ARG A 184 -19.30 -8.09 16.86
C ARG A 184 -19.87 -6.68 16.71
N PHE A 185 -20.10 -5.98 17.82
CA PHE A 185 -20.64 -4.62 17.81
C PHE A 185 -19.72 -3.60 17.12
N ASN A 186 -18.42 -3.85 17.10
CA ASN A 186 -17.44 -3.03 16.39
C ASN A 186 -17.30 -3.39 14.89
N ASP A 187 -17.93 -4.47 14.42
CA ASP A 187 -17.91 -4.85 13.01
C ASP A 187 -19.13 -4.25 12.29
N LEU A 188 -18.90 -3.07 11.72
CA LEU A 188 -19.85 -2.34 10.89
C LEU A 188 -19.37 -2.30 9.43
N THR A 189 -18.62 -3.31 8.99
CA THR A 189 -18.01 -3.38 7.64
C THR A 189 -19.02 -3.31 6.48
N HIS A 190 -20.30 -3.56 6.78
CA HIS A 190 -21.42 -3.44 5.85
C HIS A 190 -21.87 -2.00 5.61
N LEU A 191 -21.49 -1.05 6.47
CA LEU A 191 -21.71 0.37 6.27
C LEU A 191 -20.51 0.92 5.48
N THR A 192 -20.74 1.34 4.24
CA THR A 192 -19.70 1.80 3.31
C THR A 192 -19.60 3.32 3.19
N GLY A 193 -20.43 4.05 3.94
CA GLY A 193 -20.50 5.51 3.88
C GLY A 193 -21.43 6.01 2.77
N PRO A 194 -21.30 7.29 2.37
CA PRO A 194 -20.26 8.25 2.79
C PRO A 194 -20.32 8.65 4.28
N PHE A 195 -19.16 8.97 4.88
CA PHE A 195 -19.05 9.36 6.30
C PHE A 195 -18.43 10.75 6.47
N ASP A 196 -18.85 11.46 7.52
CA ASP A 196 -18.18 12.67 8.02
C ASP A 196 -17.70 12.42 9.44
N ILE A 197 -16.40 12.22 9.61
CA ILE A 197 -15.81 11.81 10.88
C ILE A 197 -15.37 13.06 11.63
N VAL A 198 -15.93 13.34 12.79
CA VAL A 198 -15.75 14.58 13.57
C VAL A 198 -14.79 14.33 14.73
N GLY A 199 -13.80 15.22 14.89
CA GLY A 199 -12.82 15.22 15.98
C GLY A 199 -13.39 15.51 17.37
N ASP A 200 -12.50 15.69 18.35
CA ASP A 200 -12.85 15.91 19.76
C ASP A 200 -13.59 17.25 19.94
N VAL A 201 -14.81 17.20 20.50
CA VAL A 201 -15.71 18.37 20.58
C VAL A 201 -15.57 19.10 21.92
N HIS A 202 -15.37 18.38 23.02
CA HIS A 202 -15.15 18.93 24.37
C HIS A 202 -16.16 20.03 24.78
N GLY A 203 -17.46 19.80 24.60
CA GLY A 203 -18.50 20.76 25.01
C GLY A 203 -18.59 22.04 24.16
N CYS A 204 -17.87 22.13 23.04
CA CYS A 204 -17.93 23.24 22.08
C CYS A 204 -19.15 23.11 21.15
N ALA A 205 -20.35 23.31 21.70
CA ALA A 205 -21.61 23.13 20.98
C ALA A 205 -21.77 24.07 19.78
N SER A 206 -21.36 25.33 19.88
CA SER A 206 -21.51 26.28 18.76
C SER A 206 -20.58 25.96 17.60
N GLU A 207 -19.33 25.57 17.88
CA GLU A 207 -18.41 25.07 16.86
C GLU A 207 -18.91 23.78 16.20
N LEU A 208 -19.54 22.86 16.96
CA LEU A 208 -20.15 21.66 16.41
C LEU A 208 -21.28 22.00 15.41
N GLU A 209 -22.20 22.89 15.77
CA GLU A 209 -23.28 23.31 14.86
C GLU A 209 -22.73 24.03 13.62
N ALA A 210 -21.72 24.88 13.78
CA ALA A 210 -21.06 25.56 12.66
C ALA A 210 -20.40 24.55 11.70
N LEU A 211 -19.71 23.53 12.24
CA LEU A 211 -19.08 22.48 11.45
C LEU A 211 -20.12 21.63 10.73
N LEU A 212 -21.16 21.18 11.42
CA LEU A 212 -22.26 20.40 10.83
C LEU A 212 -22.95 21.20 9.71
N GLY A 213 -23.19 22.49 9.90
CA GLY A 213 -23.72 23.37 8.86
C GLY A 213 -22.78 23.48 7.64
N LYS A 214 -21.47 23.65 7.88
CA LYS A 214 -20.45 23.68 6.81
C LYS A 214 -20.35 22.34 6.06
N LEU A 215 -20.54 21.23 6.76
CA LEU A 215 -20.58 19.89 6.17
C LEU A 215 -21.86 19.63 5.37
N GLY A 216 -22.94 20.38 5.61
CA GLY A 216 -24.22 20.29 4.89
C GLY A 216 -25.36 19.63 5.68
N TYR A 217 -25.20 19.40 6.99
CA TYR A 217 -26.25 18.84 7.83
C TYR A 217 -27.32 19.90 8.14
N VAL A 218 -28.59 19.47 8.09
CA VAL A 218 -29.74 20.26 8.53
C VAL A 218 -30.44 19.48 9.63
N ASP A 219 -30.54 20.06 10.82
CA ASP A 219 -31.12 19.41 12.01
C ASP A 219 -30.53 18.03 12.34
N GLY A 220 -29.23 17.83 12.04
CA GLY A 220 -28.53 16.57 12.28
C GLY A 220 -28.74 15.50 11.21
N VAL A 221 -29.32 15.85 10.05
CA VAL A 221 -29.50 14.96 8.89
C VAL A 221 -28.77 15.53 7.68
N HIS A 222 -27.98 14.71 6.99
CA HIS A 222 -27.35 15.12 5.73
C HIS A 222 -28.27 14.81 4.54
N PRO A 223 -28.64 15.79 3.70
CA PRO A 223 -29.56 15.58 2.56
C PRO A 223 -29.08 14.53 1.56
N GLU A 224 -27.76 14.39 1.37
CA GLU A 224 -27.14 13.39 0.49
C GLU A 224 -26.91 12.03 1.17
N GLY A 225 -27.41 11.82 2.39
CA GLY A 225 -27.33 10.54 3.10
C GLY A 225 -25.97 10.23 3.73
N ARG A 226 -25.11 11.23 3.96
CA ARG A 226 -23.86 11.06 4.72
C ARG A 226 -24.16 10.78 6.20
N THR A 227 -23.33 9.94 6.82
CA THR A 227 -23.44 9.58 8.24
C THR A 227 -22.30 10.21 9.05
N ALA A 228 -22.62 10.94 10.11
CA ALA A 228 -21.61 11.51 10.98
C ALA A 228 -20.96 10.42 11.87
N VAL A 229 -19.67 10.52 12.16
CA VAL A 229 -18.98 9.59 13.07
C VAL A 229 -18.14 10.39 14.06
N PHE A 230 -18.51 10.38 15.33
CA PHE A 230 -17.78 11.11 16.38
C PHE A 230 -16.68 10.24 16.98
N VAL A 231 -15.45 10.78 17.06
CA VAL A 231 -14.27 10.07 17.60
C VAL A 231 -14.19 10.04 19.13
N GLY A 232 -15.16 10.63 19.83
CA GLY A 232 -15.20 10.67 21.30
C GLY A 232 -14.91 12.07 21.86
N ASP A 233 -14.72 12.15 23.17
CA ASP A 233 -14.45 13.39 23.91
C ASP A 233 -15.43 14.52 23.54
N LEU A 234 -16.71 14.20 23.69
CA LEU A 234 -17.86 15.09 23.54
C LEU A 234 -18.00 16.04 24.73
N VAL A 235 -17.57 15.60 25.92
CA VAL A 235 -17.75 16.31 27.20
C VAL A 235 -16.43 16.87 27.74
N ASP A 236 -16.56 17.59 28.86
CA ASP A 236 -15.49 18.23 29.63
C ASP A 236 -14.88 19.45 28.95
N ARG A 237 -14.39 20.39 29.78
CA ARG A 237 -13.69 21.64 29.42
C ARG A 237 -14.56 22.75 28.82
N GLY A 238 -15.26 22.50 27.72
CA GLY A 238 -16.00 23.54 26.99
C GLY A 238 -17.29 24.00 27.68
N PRO A 239 -17.94 25.02 27.10
CA PRO A 239 -19.00 25.77 27.76
C PRO A 239 -20.35 25.03 27.84
N ASP A 240 -20.60 24.03 26.97
CA ASP A 240 -21.91 23.39 26.82
C ASP A 240 -21.82 21.89 26.50
N SER A 241 -21.39 21.08 27.46
CA SER A 241 -21.42 19.61 27.33
C SER A 241 -22.85 19.05 27.16
N PRO A 242 -23.89 19.54 27.88
CA PRO A 242 -25.27 19.07 27.68
C PRO A 242 -25.78 19.28 26.26
N GLY A 243 -25.52 20.43 25.64
CA GLY A 243 -25.91 20.75 24.27
C GLY A 243 -25.28 19.79 23.25
N VAL A 244 -23.97 19.54 23.36
CA VAL A 244 -23.26 18.55 22.53
C VAL A 244 -23.88 17.16 22.69
N LEU A 245 -24.09 16.71 23.93
CA LEU A 245 -24.69 15.40 24.22
C LEU A 245 -26.08 15.26 23.59
N ARG A 246 -26.96 16.27 23.73
CA ARG A 246 -28.29 16.24 23.10
C ARG A 246 -28.20 16.09 21.59
N ARG A 247 -27.35 16.88 20.93
CA ARG A 247 -27.19 16.83 19.47
C ARG A 247 -26.70 15.45 19.02
N VAL A 248 -25.60 14.97 19.59
CA VAL A 248 -24.98 13.71 19.17
C VAL A 248 -25.89 12.53 19.49
N MET A 249 -26.49 12.49 20.67
CA MET A 249 -27.44 11.43 21.04
C MET A 249 -28.66 11.40 20.12
N ALA A 250 -29.22 12.56 19.74
CA ALA A 250 -30.33 12.64 18.80
C ALA A 250 -29.95 12.11 17.40
N MET A 251 -28.76 12.45 16.90
CA MET A 251 -28.25 11.93 15.62
C MET A 251 -28.03 10.41 15.67
N VAL A 252 -27.44 9.89 16.75
CA VAL A 252 -27.21 8.44 16.91
C VAL A 252 -28.54 7.69 17.01
N LYS A 253 -29.50 8.20 17.80
CA LYS A 253 -30.83 7.59 17.98
C LYS A 253 -31.65 7.57 16.69
N SER A 254 -31.47 8.56 15.81
CA SER A 254 -32.12 8.64 14.50
C SER A 254 -31.37 7.86 13.39
N GLY A 255 -30.21 7.26 13.70
CA GLY A 255 -29.40 6.50 12.74
C GLY A 255 -28.56 7.37 11.80
N ASN A 256 -28.46 8.67 12.04
CA ASN A 256 -27.68 9.62 11.23
C ASN A 256 -26.24 9.80 11.74
N ALA A 257 -25.91 9.21 12.90
CA ALA A 257 -24.55 9.23 13.42
C ALA A 257 -24.12 7.92 14.10
N LEU A 258 -22.82 7.72 14.17
CA LEU A 258 -22.13 6.77 15.02
C LEU A 258 -21.23 7.53 16.01
N CYS A 259 -20.96 6.95 17.18
CA CYS A 259 -20.08 7.55 18.17
C CYS A 259 -19.24 6.47 18.85
N VAL A 260 -17.94 6.71 19.02
CA VAL A 260 -17.07 5.93 19.91
C VAL A 260 -16.87 6.72 21.22
N PRO A 261 -16.55 6.07 22.34
CA PRO A 261 -16.27 6.78 23.58
C PRO A 261 -14.83 7.30 23.59
N GLY A 262 -14.63 8.51 24.09
CA GLY A 262 -13.34 9.01 24.50
C GLY A 262 -13.05 8.76 25.98
N ASN A 263 -11.85 9.15 26.43
CA ASN A 263 -11.49 8.98 27.84
C ASN A 263 -12.34 9.86 28.76
N HIS A 264 -12.85 10.99 28.26
CA HIS A 264 -13.72 11.88 29.01
C HIS A 264 -15.11 11.26 29.24
N GLU A 265 -15.77 10.69 28.21
CA GLU A 265 -17.03 9.95 28.40
C GLU A 265 -16.84 8.76 29.35
N ASN A 266 -15.72 8.03 29.23
CA ASN A 266 -15.47 6.89 30.11
C ASN A 266 -15.22 7.30 31.58
N LYS A 267 -14.68 8.50 31.82
CA LYS A 267 -14.51 9.05 33.18
C LYS A 267 -15.84 9.54 33.72
N PHE A 268 -16.61 10.29 32.92
CA PHE A 268 -17.93 10.79 33.29
C PHE A 268 -18.95 9.65 33.53
N GLY A 269 -18.97 8.62 32.69
CA GLY A 269 -19.80 7.43 32.89
C GLY A 269 -19.48 6.67 34.19
N ARG A 270 -18.21 6.67 34.64
CA ARG A 270 -17.86 6.12 35.97
C ARG A 270 -18.42 6.98 37.11
N HIS A 271 -18.40 8.31 36.96
CA HIS A 271 -19.01 9.23 37.92
C HIS A 271 -20.53 9.00 38.01
N LEU A 272 -21.23 8.90 36.87
CA LEU A 272 -22.68 8.61 36.80
C LEU A 272 -23.08 7.27 37.43
N LYS A 273 -22.13 6.33 37.60
CA LYS A 273 -22.27 5.05 38.31
C LYS A 273 -21.98 5.13 39.81
N GLY A 274 -21.72 6.33 40.35
CA GLY A 274 -21.36 6.55 41.74
C GLY A 274 -19.94 6.11 42.10
N ARG A 275 -19.04 5.89 41.12
CA ARG A 275 -17.64 5.58 41.41
C ARG A 275 -16.88 6.85 41.76
N LYS A 276 -15.95 6.75 42.73
CA LYS A 276 -15.03 7.84 43.06
C LYS A 276 -14.07 8.07 41.87
N VAL A 277 -14.09 9.28 41.32
CA VAL A 277 -13.19 9.74 40.25
C VAL A 277 -12.60 11.10 40.62
N GLN A 278 -11.41 11.43 40.12
CA GLN A 278 -10.80 12.74 40.33
C GLN A 278 -11.43 13.78 39.39
N HIS A 279 -11.80 14.94 39.92
CA HIS A 279 -12.39 16.04 39.14
C HIS A 279 -11.27 16.88 38.51
N THR A 280 -10.64 16.32 37.48
CA THR A 280 -9.50 16.92 36.74
C THR A 280 -9.81 16.94 35.24
N HIS A 281 -9.10 17.79 34.49
CA HIS A 281 -9.19 17.92 33.03
C HIS A 281 -10.58 18.30 32.51
N GLY A 282 -11.33 19.16 33.21
CA GLY A 282 -12.62 19.66 32.72
C GLY A 282 -13.86 18.90 33.22
N LEU A 283 -13.70 17.84 34.02
CA LEU A 283 -14.83 17.04 34.52
C LEU A 283 -15.73 17.82 35.51
N ALA A 284 -15.17 18.77 36.26
CA ALA A 284 -15.93 19.53 37.26
C ALA A 284 -16.99 20.40 36.56
N GLU A 285 -16.63 20.95 35.41
CA GLU A 285 -17.45 21.79 34.55
C GLU A 285 -18.63 20.99 34.01
N THR A 286 -18.39 19.78 33.47
CA THR A 286 -19.47 18.88 33.02
C THR A 286 -20.41 18.51 34.16
N ILE A 287 -19.88 18.18 35.35
CA ILE A 287 -20.74 17.82 36.50
C ILE A 287 -21.64 19.00 36.87
N ALA A 288 -21.09 20.21 36.98
CA ALA A 288 -21.85 21.42 37.31
C ALA A 288 -22.90 21.76 36.23
N GLN A 289 -22.54 21.63 34.94
CA GLN A 289 -23.48 21.81 33.83
C GLN A 289 -24.64 20.80 33.91
N MET A 290 -24.34 19.54 34.25
CA MET A 290 -25.32 18.48 34.35
C MET A 290 -26.19 18.56 35.62
N GLU A 291 -25.77 19.26 36.68
CA GLU A 291 -26.56 19.51 37.89
C GLU A 291 -27.86 20.30 37.61
N GLY A 292 -27.89 21.10 36.54
CA GLY A 292 -29.09 21.81 36.07
C GLY A 292 -30.06 20.97 35.23
N GLU A 293 -29.67 19.76 34.84
CA GLU A 293 -30.42 18.91 33.91
C GLU A 293 -31.40 17.95 34.58
N SER A 294 -32.42 17.50 33.82
CA SER A 294 -33.43 16.55 34.31
C SER A 294 -32.84 15.16 34.57
N GLU A 295 -33.42 14.42 35.52
CA GLU A 295 -33.00 13.05 35.82
C GLU A 295 -33.20 12.10 34.63
N GLU A 296 -34.23 12.33 33.80
CA GLU A 296 -34.46 11.59 32.56
C GLU A 296 -33.31 11.77 31.58
N PHE A 297 -32.85 13.01 31.37
CA PHE A 297 -31.72 13.28 30.48
C PHE A 297 -30.41 12.66 31.03
N ARG A 298 -30.15 12.78 32.33
CA ARG A 298 -29.00 12.13 32.98
C ARG A 298 -29.03 10.61 32.82
N ALA A 299 -30.21 10.00 32.90
CA ALA A 299 -30.38 8.57 32.68
C ALA A 299 -30.12 8.19 31.20
N GLU A 300 -30.61 8.99 30.25
CA GLU A 300 -30.36 8.80 28.82
C GLU A 300 -28.86 8.90 28.51
N VAL A 301 -28.16 9.91 29.07
CA VAL A 301 -26.71 10.07 28.91
C VAL A 301 -25.95 8.89 29.50
N ARG A 302 -26.37 8.38 30.67
CA ARG A 302 -25.77 7.18 31.27
C ARG A 302 -25.91 5.98 30.33
N GLU A 303 -27.10 5.73 29.80
CA GLU A 303 -27.37 4.62 28.88
C GLU A 303 -26.54 4.77 27.59
N PHE A 304 -26.49 5.97 27.02
CA PHE A 304 -25.69 6.28 25.84
C PHE A 304 -24.22 5.94 26.05
N VAL A 305 -23.57 6.52 27.08
CA VAL A 305 -22.14 6.30 27.37
C VAL A 305 -21.83 4.83 27.66
N GLU A 306 -22.73 4.10 28.31
CA GLU A 306 -22.57 2.67 28.55
C GLU A 306 -22.66 1.82 27.28
N GLY A 307 -23.48 2.24 26.32
CA GLY A 307 -23.66 1.59 25.02
C GLY A 307 -22.52 1.79 24.01
N LEU A 308 -21.66 2.79 24.23
CA LEU A 308 -20.59 3.13 23.28
C LEU A 308 -19.55 2.01 23.10
N VAL A 309 -19.27 1.71 21.84
CA VAL A 309 -18.33 0.67 21.38
C VAL A 309 -16.95 1.29 21.17
N SER A 310 -15.88 0.62 21.60
CA SER A 310 -14.54 1.22 21.66
C SER A 310 -13.94 1.65 20.31
N HIS A 311 -14.38 1.05 19.22
CA HIS A 311 -14.03 1.42 17.85
C HIS A 311 -15.05 0.83 16.88
N TYR A 312 -15.10 1.34 15.66
CA TYR A 312 -15.82 0.75 14.55
C TYR A 312 -14.89 0.40 13.41
N VAL A 313 -15.14 -0.74 12.76
CA VAL A 313 -14.54 -1.14 11.48
C VAL A 313 -15.62 -0.96 10.42
N LEU A 314 -15.38 -0.07 9.46
CA LEU A 314 -16.31 0.43 8.45
C LEU A 314 -15.77 0.17 7.03
N ASP A 315 -16.60 0.43 6.02
CA ASP A 315 -16.24 0.42 4.60
C ASP A 315 -15.49 -0.84 4.15
N GLY A 316 -16.12 -2.00 4.39
CA GLY A 316 -15.53 -3.30 4.03
C GLY A 316 -14.22 -3.62 4.75
N GLY A 317 -13.89 -2.92 5.84
CA GLY A 317 -12.63 -3.06 6.57
C GLY A 317 -11.55 -2.06 6.16
N LYS A 318 -11.88 -1.05 5.34
CA LYS A 318 -10.94 -0.01 4.90
C LYS A 318 -10.85 1.17 5.85
N LEU A 319 -11.78 1.33 6.76
CA LEU A 319 -11.83 2.45 7.70
C LEU A 319 -11.98 1.93 9.14
N VAL A 320 -11.17 2.44 10.05
CA VAL A 320 -11.29 2.22 11.50
C VAL A 320 -11.39 3.57 12.19
N VAL A 321 -12.44 3.73 13.00
CA VAL A 321 -12.64 4.93 13.82
C VAL A 321 -12.53 4.55 15.29
N CYS A 322 -11.66 5.24 16.03
CA CYS A 322 -11.41 5.06 17.46
C CYS A 322 -10.99 6.39 18.10
N HIS A 323 -10.91 6.47 19.42
CA HIS A 323 -10.59 7.74 20.07
C HIS A 323 -9.08 8.03 20.13
N ALA A 324 -8.26 7.14 20.72
CA ALA A 324 -6.83 7.37 20.95
C ALA A 324 -5.90 6.64 19.96
N GLY A 325 -6.42 6.22 18.81
CA GLY A 325 -5.69 5.40 17.84
C GLY A 325 -5.79 3.89 18.11
N LEU A 326 -5.51 3.07 17.08
CA LEU A 326 -5.61 1.61 17.20
C LEU A 326 -4.73 0.87 16.17
N PRO A 327 -3.74 0.06 16.60
CA PRO A 327 -2.92 -0.74 15.69
C PRO A 327 -3.72 -1.88 15.04
N GLU A 328 -3.30 -2.32 13.85
CA GLU A 328 -4.03 -3.30 13.02
C GLU A 328 -4.35 -4.60 13.75
N LYS A 329 -3.44 -5.07 14.62
CA LYS A 329 -3.64 -6.28 15.44
C LYS A 329 -4.91 -6.22 16.31
N TYR A 330 -5.42 -5.03 16.61
CA TYR A 330 -6.62 -4.81 17.42
C TYR A 330 -7.88 -4.49 16.61
N HIS A 331 -7.78 -4.35 15.29
CA HIS A 331 -8.93 -4.04 14.44
C HIS A 331 -9.99 -5.13 14.52
N GLY A 332 -11.20 -4.75 14.89
CA GLY A 332 -12.33 -5.67 15.08
C GLY A 332 -12.18 -6.60 16.29
N ARG A 333 -11.14 -6.46 17.13
CA ARG A 333 -10.94 -7.32 18.31
C ARG A 333 -11.77 -6.86 19.50
N THR A 334 -12.02 -7.76 20.46
CA THR A 334 -12.87 -7.45 21.62
C THR A 334 -12.23 -7.96 22.90
N SER A 335 -11.52 -7.08 23.60
CA SER A 335 -10.99 -7.34 24.93
C SER A 335 -10.92 -6.05 25.76
N GLY A 336 -10.75 -6.20 27.08
CA GLY A 336 -10.51 -5.04 27.95
C GLY A 336 -9.23 -4.28 27.60
N ARG A 337 -8.20 -4.99 27.10
CA ARG A 337 -6.95 -4.41 26.62
C ARG A 337 -7.19 -3.57 25.36
N VAL A 338 -7.94 -4.08 24.38
CA VAL A 338 -8.32 -3.35 23.17
C VAL A 338 -9.13 -2.09 23.51
N ARG A 339 -10.11 -2.21 24.41
CA ARG A 339 -10.90 -1.05 24.86
C ARG A 339 -10.04 -0.02 25.57
N SER A 340 -9.10 -0.44 26.43
CA SER A 340 -8.18 0.47 27.11
C SER A 340 -7.28 1.21 26.12
N HIS A 341 -6.70 0.49 25.16
CA HIS A 341 -5.83 1.09 24.15
C HIS A 341 -6.58 2.11 23.27
N ALA A 342 -7.79 1.76 22.80
CA ALA A 342 -8.61 2.67 22.01
C ALA A 342 -9.04 3.96 22.76
N LEU A 343 -9.03 3.94 24.11
CA LEU A 343 -9.42 5.09 24.94
C LEU A 343 -8.24 5.95 25.39
N TYR A 344 -7.05 5.38 25.56
CA TYR A 344 -5.94 6.07 26.23
C TYR A 344 -4.61 6.04 25.46
N GLY A 345 -4.49 5.16 24.45
CA GLY A 345 -3.22 4.81 23.82
C GLY A 345 -2.30 3.98 24.72
N ASP A 346 -1.10 3.67 24.22
CA ASP A 346 -0.02 3.05 24.99
C ASP A 346 0.99 4.13 25.45
N THR A 347 1.36 4.09 26.74
CA THR A 347 2.33 5.02 27.34
C THR A 347 3.68 4.37 27.56
N THR A 348 4.76 5.16 27.54
CA THR A 348 6.13 4.70 27.84
C THR A 348 6.35 4.45 29.33
N GLY A 349 5.45 4.96 30.18
CA GLY A 349 5.59 4.99 31.63
C GLY A 349 6.26 6.26 32.16
N GLU A 350 6.78 7.11 31.27
CA GLU A 350 7.35 8.41 31.59
C GLU A 350 6.29 9.52 31.54
N THR A 351 6.55 10.62 32.24
CA THR A 351 5.76 11.86 32.15
C THR A 351 6.63 12.97 31.57
N ASP A 352 6.05 13.79 30.70
CA ASP A 352 6.73 14.96 30.13
C ASP A 352 6.90 16.10 31.15
N GLU A 353 7.52 17.19 30.72
CA GLU A 353 7.75 18.40 31.53
C GLU A 353 6.47 19.08 32.02
N PHE A 354 5.32 18.76 31.41
CA PHE A 354 3.99 19.24 31.78
C PHE A 354 3.22 18.25 32.67
N GLY A 355 3.85 17.13 33.07
CA GLY A 355 3.26 16.10 33.92
C GLY A 355 2.28 15.18 33.19
N LEU A 356 2.27 15.18 31.86
CA LEU A 356 1.40 14.33 31.03
C LEU A 356 2.13 13.04 30.63
N PRO A 357 1.45 11.89 30.52
CA PRO A 357 2.09 10.64 30.09
C PRO A 357 2.65 10.73 28.67
N VAL A 358 3.91 10.37 28.50
CA VAL A 358 4.54 10.20 27.19
C VAL A 358 4.00 8.93 26.54
N ARG A 359 3.59 9.04 25.27
CA ARG A 359 2.98 7.95 24.50
C ARG A 359 3.91 7.43 23.43
N TYR A 360 3.81 6.14 23.13
CA TYR A 360 4.50 5.57 21.98
C TYR A 360 3.88 6.11 20.68
N PRO A 361 4.68 6.55 19.69
CA PRO A 361 4.19 7.11 18.44
C PRO A 361 3.73 6.02 17.47
N TRP A 362 2.73 5.21 17.86
CA TRP A 362 2.29 4.03 17.11
C TRP A 362 1.87 4.34 15.66
N ALA A 363 1.41 5.56 15.38
CA ALA A 363 1.05 6.04 14.05
C ALA A 363 2.27 6.07 13.09
N GLU A 364 3.48 6.32 13.61
CA GLU A 364 4.73 6.27 12.83
C GLU A 364 5.08 4.83 12.38
N ASP A 365 4.71 3.85 13.20
CA ASP A 365 4.96 2.43 12.95
C ASP A 365 3.76 1.72 12.30
N TYR A 366 2.64 2.42 12.09
CA TYR A 366 1.44 1.79 11.55
C TYR A 366 1.67 1.38 10.09
N ARG A 367 1.36 0.12 9.78
CA ARG A 367 1.49 -0.49 8.45
C ARG A 367 0.21 -1.23 8.03
N GLY A 368 -0.90 -0.97 8.73
CA GLY A 368 -2.16 -1.66 8.50
C GLY A 368 -2.89 -1.15 7.27
N ARG A 369 -3.77 -1.99 6.72
CA ARG A 369 -4.48 -1.68 5.47
C ARG A 369 -5.58 -0.63 5.62
N ALA A 370 -6.24 -0.60 6.78
CA ALA A 370 -7.33 0.33 7.03
C ALA A 370 -6.80 1.73 7.34
N ALA A 371 -7.52 2.76 6.88
CA ALA A 371 -7.33 4.12 7.39
C ALA A 371 -7.77 4.17 8.85
N VAL A 372 -6.94 4.71 9.75
CA VAL A 372 -7.30 4.88 11.17
C VAL A 372 -7.52 6.34 11.49
N VAL A 373 -8.76 6.70 11.83
CA VAL A 373 -9.17 8.08 12.13
C VAL A 373 -9.46 8.18 13.62
N TYR A 374 -8.81 9.14 14.28
CA TYR A 374 -8.82 9.25 15.74
C TYR A 374 -8.67 10.69 16.24
N GLY A 375 -8.76 10.92 17.55
CA GLY A 375 -8.59 12.21 18.24
C GLY A 375 -7.60 12.09 19.41
N HIS A 376 -8.00 12.50 20.61
CA HIS A 376 -7.33 12.33 21.91
C HIS A 376 -6.11 13.21 22.21
N THR A 377 -5.24 13.46 21.22
CA THR A 377 -4.01 14.24 21.41
C THR A 377 -4.03 15.45 20.47
N PRO A 378 -4.23 16.68 21.01
CA PRO A 378 -4.35 17.87 20.19
C PRO A 378 -3.14 18.10 19.30
N VAL A 379 -3.37 18.30 18.00
CA VAL A 379 -2.37 18.68 17.01
C VAL A 379 -2.74 20.02 16.36
N PRO A 380 -1.78 20.86 15.94
CA PRO A 380 -2.10 22.14 15.30
C PRO A 380 -2.89 21.97 13.99
N GLU A 381 -2.54 20.95 13.20
CA GLU A 381 -3.13 20.64 11.90
C GLU A 381 -3.31 19.12 11.76
N ALA A 382 -4.45 18.71 11.23
CA ALA A 382 -4.71 17.31 10.91
C ALA A 382 -3.97 16.93 9.63
N THR A 383 -3.04 15.98 9.73
CA THR A 383 -2.24 15.49 8.59
C THR A 383 -2.23 13.97 8.56
N TRP A 384 -2.17 13.40 7.36
CA TRP A 384 -2.08 11.96 7.18
C TRP A 384 -0.67 11.47 7.49
N LEU A 385 -0.56 10.52 8.42
CA LEU A 385 0.68 9.83 8.76
C LEU A 385 0.45 8.31 8.65
N ASN A 386 1.12 7.66 7.71
CA ASN A 386 1.03 6.21 7.50
C ASN A 386 -0.39 5.64 7.39
N ASN A 387 -1.33 6.37 6.78
CA ASN A 387 -2.75 5.98 6.68
C ASN A 387 -3.49 6.09 8.02
N THR A 388 -3.00 6.93 8.92
CA THR A 388 -3.66 7.33 10.15
C THR A 388 -3.80 8.85 10.17
N ILE A 389 -4.80 9.39 10.87
CA ILE A 389 -5.00 10.84 10.99
C ILE A 389 -5.66 11.17 12.33
N CYS A 390 -5.07 12.13 13.05
CA CYS A 390 -5.64 12.74 14.24
C CYS A 390 -6.49 13.95 13.85
N LEU A 391 -7.75 13.98 14.28
CA LEU A 391 -8.72 15.05 14.04
C LEU A 391 -8.92 15.95 15.27
N ASP A 392 -8.27 15.65 16.40
CA ASP A 392 -8.22 16.56 17.53
C ASP A 392 -7.28 17.72 17.19
N THR A 393 -7.86 18.80 16.68
CA THR A 393 -7.15 20.05 16.36
C THR A 393 -7.30 21.12 17.45
N GLY A 394 -7.61 20.69 18.68
CA GLY A 394 -7.64 21.55 19.86
C GLY A 394 -8.73 22.61 19.85
N ALA A 395 -9.95 22.30 19.37
CA ALA A 395 -11.07 23.24 19.30
C ALA A 395 -11.30 23.99 20.63
N VAL A 396 -11.38 23.26 21.74
CA VAL A 396 -11.61 23.83 23.07
C VAL A 396 -10.48 24.75 23.56
N PHE A 397 -9.28 24.59 23.00
CA PHE A 397 -8.08 25.36 23.32
C PHE A 397 -7.86 26.56 22.37
N GLY A 398 -8.85 26.91 21.53
CA GLY A 398 -8.77 28.01 20.57
C GLY A 398 -8.19 27.61 19.20
N GLY A 399 -8.06 26.31 18.92
CA GLY A 399 -7.68 25.77 17.63
C GLY A 399 -8.86 25.71 16.65
N LYS A 400 -9.12 24.53 16.11
CA LYS A 400 -10.21 24.27 15.15
C LYS A 400 -10.99 23.03 15.55
N LEU A 401 -12.27 22.96 15.19
CA LEU A 401 -13.01 21.69 15.16
C LEU A 401 -12.95 21.16 13.72
N THR A 402 -12.40 19.95 13.57
CA THR A 402 -12.07 19.36 12.25
C THR A 402 -12.88 18.09 12.02
N ALA A 403 -13.32 17.90 10.77
CA ALA A 403 -13.91 16.67 10.28
C ALA A 403 -13.20 16.15 9.02
N LEU A 404 -13.26 14.84 8.81
CA LEU A 404 -12.80 14.16 7.60
C LEU A 404 -13.99 13.61 6.81
N ARG A 405 -14.10 13.99 5.54
CA ARG A 405 -15.00 13.35 4.58
C ARG A 405 -14.40 12.05 4.06
N TRP A 406 -15.12 10.95 4.19
CA TRP A 406 -14.74 9.63 3.68
C TRP A 406 -15.76 9.13 2.65
N PRO A 407 -15.32 8.60 1.49
CA PRO A 407 -13.97 8.17 1.12
C PRO A 407 -13.08 9.27 0.49
N GLU A 408 -13.54 10.52 0.40
CA GLU A 408 -12.87 11.59 -0.32
C GLU A 408 -11.51 12.00 0.29
N ARG A 409 -11.31 11.70 1.58
CA ARG A 409 -10.15 12.09 2.40
C ARG A 409 -9.96 13.62 2.45
N GLU A 410 -11.05 14.37 2.32
CA GLU A 410 -11.09 15.84 2.39
C GLU A 410 -11.29 16.30 3.84
N LEU A 411 -10.51 17.29 4.29
CA LEU A 411 -10.66 17.90 5.61
C LEU A 411 -11.59 19.12 5.54
N VAL A 412 -12.51 19.21 6.49
CA VAL A 412 -13.41 20.35 6.68
C VAL A 412 -13.30 20.82 8.12
N ASP A 413 -12.92 22.08 8.33
CA ASP A 413 -12.75 22.64 9.67
C ASP A 413 -13.49 23.97 9.88
N VAL A 414 -13.77 24.30 11.14
CA VAL A 414 -14.20 25.62 11.60
C VAL A 414 -13.28 26.10 12.73
N PRO A 415 -12.87 27.38 12.75
CA PRO A 415 -12.09 27.92 13.85
C PRO A 415 -12.92 27.97 15.14
N ALA A 416 -12.27 27.77 16.28
CA ALA A 416 -12.89 28.00 17.58
C ALA A 416 -13.26 29.47 17.75
N GLU A 417 -14.37 29.77 18.41
CA GLU A 417 -14.80 31.16 18.65
C GLU A 417 -13.84 31.90 19.58
N ARG A 418 -13.27 31.16 20.55
CA ARG A 418 -12.32 31.64 21.56
C ARG A 418 -11.59 30.45 22.20
N VAL A 419 -10.61 30.76 23.06
CA VAL A 419 -10.06 29.77 23.98
C VAL A 419 -11.10 29.53 25.09
N TRP A 420 -11.72 28.35 25.11
CA TRP A 420 -12.72 27.97 26.12
C TRP A 420 -12.07 27.39 27.38
N TYR A 421 -10.93 26.71 27.21
CA TYR A 421 -10.14 26.14 28.29
C TYR A 421 -8.66 26.38 28.00
N GLU A 422 -7.88 26.75 29.02
CA GLU A 422 -6.45 27.02 28.83
C GLU A 422 -5.67 25.72 28.62
N PRO A 423 -4.88 25.58 27.54
CA PRO A 423 -4.11 24.38 27.28
C PRO A 423 -2.94 24.26 28.26
N VAL A 424 -2.79 23.08 28.87
CA VAL A 424 -1.64 22.76 29.73
C VAL A 424 -0.34 22.73 28.93
N ARG A 425 -0.43 22.30 27.65
CA ARG A 425 0.66 22.29 26.68
C ARG A 425 0.30 23.21 25.51
N PRO A 426 1.13 24.18 25.10
CA PRO A 426 0.85 25.03 23.95
C PRO A 426 0.52 24.21 22.70
N LEU A 427 -0.57 24.55 22.00
CA LEU A 427 -0.99 23.87 20.78
C LEU A 427 0.07 23.95 19.67
N ARG A 428 0.81 25.06 19.59
CA ARG A 428 1.94 25.26 18.69
C ARG A 428 3.23 25.28 19.50
N THR A 429 4.07 24.26 19.33
CA THR A 429 5.47 24.30 19.78
C THR A 429 6.36 24.70 18.62
N GLU A 430 7.29 25.63 18.82
CA GLU A 430 8.30 26.04 17.83
C GLU A 430 9.32 24.94 17.50
N ALA A 431 9.25 23.78 18.15
CA ALA A 431 10.12 22.64 17.92
C ALA A 431 9.81 21.99 16.55
N PRO A 432 10.76 22.02 15.58
CA PRO A 432 10.66 21.20 14.38
C PRO A 432 10.77 19.73 14.79
N GLY A 433 9.91 18.85 14.27
CA GLY A 433 10.14 17.40 14.34
C GLY A 433 9.13 16.56 15.12
N GLY A 434 8.02 17.12 15.61
CA GLY A 434 6.90 16.30 16.13
C GLY A 434 5.99 15.69 15.05
N HIS A 435 6.13 16.13 13.79
CA HIS A 435 5.33 15.70 12.65
C HIS A 435 6.09 14.78 11.68
N GLU A 436 7.39 14.57 11.91
CA GLU A 436 8.26 13.80 11.01
C GLU A 436 8.47 12.40 11.57
N GLY A 437 7.40 11.60 11.56
CA GLY A 437 7.55 10.15 11.68
C GLY A 437 8.56 9.67 10.65
N ARG A 438 9.38 8.66 10.99
CA ARG A 438 10.30 8.04 10.02
C ARG A 438 9.46 7.53 8.84
N PRO A 439 9.55 8.17 7.66
CA PRO A 439 8.61 7.86 6.60
C PRO A 439 8.96 6.51 5.93
N LEU A 440 10.14 5.95 6.23
CA LEU A 440 10.66 4.68 5.74
C LEU A 440 11.45 3.98 6.84
N ASP A 441 11.19 2.69 7.03
CA ASP A 441 11.99 1.79 7.86
C ASP A 441 12.80 0.84 6.97
N LEU A 442 13.97 0.40 7.46
CA LEU A 442 14.77 -0.64 6.79
C LEU A 442 13.94 -1.91 6.53
N ALA A 443 13.08 -2.27 7.49
CA ALA A 443 12.18 -3.39 7.42
C ALA A 443 11.07 -3.24 6.37
N ASP A 444 10.93 -2.09 5.70
CA ASP A 444 10.03 -1.92 4.56
C ASP A 444 10.65 -2.52 3.27
N VAL A 445 11.99 -2.56 3.17
CA VAL A 445 12.71 -2.86 1.91
C VAL A 445 13.73 -4.00 1.99
N HIS A 446 14.14 -4.42 3.19
CA HIS A 446 15.09 -5.51 3.44
C HIS A 446 14.55 -6.91 3.07
N GLY A 447 15.39 -7.88 2.72
CA GLY A 447 14.99 -9.30 2.64
C GLY A 447 14.14 -9.65 1.41
N ARG A 448 13.52 -10.84 1.40
CA ARG A 448 12.63 -11.25 0.30
C ARG A 448 11.34 -10.44 0.32
N ARG A 449 11.03 -9.75 -0.79
CA ARG A 449 9.83 -8.91 -0.92
C ARG A 449 8.91 -9.40 -2.02
N VAL A 450 7.62 -9.11 -1.86
CA VAL A 450 6.61 -9.27 -2.90
C VAL A 450 5.77 -8.01 -2.89
N VAL A 451 5.78 -7.27 -3.99
CA VAL A 451 4.95 -6.10 -4.19
C VAL A 451 3.70 -6.54 -4.96
N GLU A 452 2.53 -6.28 -4.40
CA GLU A 452 1.26 -6.46 -5.09
C GLU A 452 0.95 -5.22 -5.93
N THR A 453 0.68 -5.43 -7.21
CA THR A 453 0.41 -4.37 -8.19
C THR A 453 -0.99 -4.56 -8.78
N ARG A 454 -1.71 -3.46 -9.01
CA ARG A 454 -3.00 -3.46 -9.72
C ARG A 454 -2.87 -3.97 -11.15
N HIS A 455 -1.69 -3.81 -11.77
CA HIS A 455 -1.50 -4.02 -13.20
C HIS A 455 -1.00 -5.41 -13.60
N MET A 456 -0.27 -6.10 -12.72
CA MET A 456 0.36 -7.39 -13.00
C MET A 456 0.36 -8.37 -11.81
N GLY A 457 -0.44 -8.11 -10.78
CA GLY A 457 -0.49 -8.94 -9.59
C GLY A 457 0.81 -8.88 -8.77
N ARG A 458 1.34 -10.03 -8.37
CA ARG A 458 2.50 -10.11 -7.46
C ARG A 458 3.83 -10.08 -8.21
N VAL A 459 4.66 -9.08 -7.92
CA VAL A 459 6.04 -8.99 -8.40
C VAL A 459 6.99 -9.30 -7.25
N GLY A 460 7.78 -10.37 -7.38
CA GLY A 460 8.74 -10.79 -6.37
C GLY A 460 10.11 -10.14 -6.56
N VAL A 461 10.74 -9.76 -5.46
CA VAL A 461 12.12 -9.27 -5.39
C VAL A 461 12.93 -10.23 -4.52
N ARG A 462 14.08 -10.68 -5.02
CA ARG A 462 14.99 -11.55 -4.26
C ARG A 462 15.79 -10.71 -3.26
N GLU A 463 16.17 -11.34 -2.16
CA GLU A 463 16.91 -10.68 -1.07
C GLU A 463 18.23 -10.06 -1.54
N GLU A 464 18.98 -10.74 -2.41
CA GLU A 464 20.24 -10.26 -2.98
C GLU A 464 20.05 -8.93 -3.75
N ASN A 465 18.99 -8.86 -4.56
CA ASN A 465 18.64 -7.68 -5.35
C ASN A 465 18.15 -6.53 -4.45
N ALA A 466 17.38 -6.85 -3.41
CA ALA A 466 16.96 -5.87 -2.41
C ALA A 466 18.18 -5.28 -1.67
N ALA A 467 19.16 -6.11 -1.30
CA ALA A 467 20.38 -5.62 -0.66
C ALA A 467 21.19 -4.68 -1.56
N ALA A 468 21.31 -5.00 -2.86
CA ALA A 468 21.97 -4.13 -3.83
C ALA A 468 21.25 -2.78 -4.01
N ALA A 469 19.91 -2.80 -4.10
CA ALA A 469 19.11 -1.58 -4.17
C ALA A 469 19.23 -0.72 -2.91
N LEU A 470 19.29 -1.35 -1.74
CA LEU A 470 19.47 -0.66 -0.47
C LEU A 470 20.81 0.08 -0.42
N GLU A 471 21.89 -0.53 -0.90
CA GLU A 471 23.20 0.13 -0.98
C GLU A 471 23.12 1.40 -1.83
N VAL A 472 22.51 1.30 -3.02
CA VAL A 472 22.40 2.43 -3.95
C VAL A 472 21.52 3.54 -3.37
N MET A 473 20.35 3.18 -2.85
CA MET A 473 19.36 4.13 -2.33
C MET A 473 19.87 4.83 -1.07
N SER A 474 20.48 4.10 -0.13
CA SER A 474 20.90 4.66 1.16
C SER A 474 22.12 5.57 1.08
N ARG A 475 22.98 5.41 0.06
CA ARG A 475 24.24 6.16 -0.05
C ARG A 475 24.23 7.27 -1.09
N PHE A 476 23.49 7.08 -2.18
CA PHE A 476 23.67 7.91 -3.38
C PHE A 476 22.39 8.49 -3.94
N ALA A 477 21.22 8.03 -3.48
CA ALA A 477 19.95 8.58 -3.95
C ALA A 477 19.66 9.93 -3.29
N LEU A 478 18.73 10.67 -3.90
CA LEU A 478 18.09 11.82 -3.27
C LEU A 478 17.37 11.43 -1.99
N ASP A 479 16.93 12.45 -1.24
CA ASP A 479 15.92 12.26 -0.20
C ASP A 479 14.76 11.43 -0.78
N PRO A 480 14.48 10.23 -0.22
CA PRO A 480 13.42 9.38 -0.72
C PRO A 480 12.08 10.11 -0.82
N ARG A 481 11.78 11.07 0.07
CA ARG A 481 10.55 11.88 0.03
C ARG A 481 10.31 12.56 -1.32
N LEU A 482 11.38 12.87 -2.04
CA LEU A 482 11.35 13.52 -3.35
C LEU A 482 11.62 12.52 -4.52
N LEU A 483 11.52 11.21 -4.25
CA LEU A 483 11.75 10.13 -5.21
C LEU A 483 10.51 9.20 -5.36
N PRO A 484 9.37 9.70 -5.85
CA PRO A 484 8.13 8.93 -5.87
C PRO A 484 8.04 7.88 -6.98
N TYR A 485 9.01 7.82 -7.89
CA TYR A 485 8.97 6.97 -9.09
C TYR A 485 10.38 6.67 -9.61
N LEU A 486 10.58 5.47 -10.16
CA LEU A 486 11.74 5.15 -11.00
C LEU A 486 11.28 4.59 -12.35
N PRO A 487 11.89 5.01 -13.47
CA PRO A 487 11.49 4.59 -14.80
C PRO A 487 11.92 3.14 -15.08
N PRO A 488 11.11 2.38 -15.84
CA PRO A 488 11.45 1.01 -16.19
C PRO A 488 12.57 0.95 -17.22
N THR A 489 13.22 -0.19 -17.26
CA THR A 489 14.04 -0.62 -18.39
C THR A 489 13.19 -0.78 -19.65
N MET A 490 13.82 -0.68 -20.81
CA MET A 490 13.12 -0.73 -22.10
C MET A 490 13.38 -2.03 -22.85
N ALA A 491 12.33 -2.59 -23.45
CA ALA A 491 12.41 -3.78 -24.27
C ALA A 491 13.07 -3.49 -25.64
N PRO A 492 14.04 -4.30 -26.08
CA PRO A 492 14.58 -4.22 -27.44
C PRO A 492 13.61 -4.82 -28.46
N THR A 493 13.67 -4.33 -29.70
CA THR A 493 13.01 -5.00 -30.83
C THR A 493 13.60 -6.38 -31.11
N ALA A 494 12.81 -7.26 -31.74
CA ALA A 494 13.29 -8.56 -32.19
C ALA A 494 14.43 -8.40 -33.21
N THR A 495 15.29 -9.42 -33.34
CA THR A 495 16.41 -9.35 -34.29
C THR A 495 15.92 -9.40 -35.72
N SER A 496 16.39 -8.45 -36.53
CA SER A 496 15.96 -8.35 -37.92
C SER A 496 16.62 -9.38 -38.81
N GLN A 497 15.86 -9.85 -39.80
CA GLN A 497 16.37 -10.70 -40.88
C GLN A 497 16.83 -9.88 -42.09
N ARG A 498 16.57 -8.56 -42.13
CA ARG A 498 17.02 -7.69 -43.23
C ARG A 498 18.54 -7.61 -43.27
N ASP A 499 19.09 -7.68 -44.48
CA ASP A 499 20.54 -7.62 -44.66
C ASP A 499 21.13 -6.30 -44.14
N GLY A 500 22.27 -6.39 -43.46
CA GLY A 500 22.93 -5.24 -42.84
C GLY A 500 22.28 -4.65 -41.58
N TYR A 501 21.12 -5.16 -41.14
CA TYR A 501 20.42 -4.68 -39.93
C TYR A 501 20.37 -5.75 -38.82
N LEU A 502 20.59 -5.29 -37.59
CA LEU A 502 20.33 -6.08 -36.37
C LEU A 502 18.95 -5.74 -35.78
N GLU A 503 18.55 -4.48 -35.88
CA GLU A 503 17.26 -3.94 -35.46
C GLU A 503 16.64 -3.20 -36.65
N HIS A 504 15.35 -3.41 -36.87
CA HIS A 504 14.60 -2.74 -37.93
C HIS A 504 13.15 -2.47 -37.42
N PRO A 505 12.47 -1.42 -37.92
CA PRO A 505 11.15 -1.03 -37.42
C PRO A 505 10.05 -2.08 -37.60
N GLU A 506 10.13 -2.85 -38.69
CA GLU A 506 9.13 -3.86 -39.05
C GLU A 506 8.89 -4.88 -37.94
N GLU A 507 9.95 -5.30 -37.25
CA GLU A 507 9.85 -6.25 -36.14
C GLU A 507 9.09 -5.66 -34.94
N ALA A 508 9.23 -4.36 -34.68
CA ALA A 508 8.48 -3.69 -33.61
C ALA A 508 7.00 -3.52 -33.97
N PHE A 509 6.70 -3.12 -35.21
CA PHE A 509 5.32 -2.99 -35.68
C PHE A 509 4.60 -4.34 -35.74
N ALA A 510 5.25 -5.37 -36.28
CA ALA A 510 4.71 -6.73 -36.32
C ALA A 510 4.43 -7.26 -34.91
N ARG A 511 5.30 -6.94 -33.93
CA ARG A 511 5.06 -7.32 -32.53
C ARG A 511 3.81 -6.67 -31.96
N TYR A 512 3.63 -5.36 -32.14
CA TYR A 512 2.44 -4.67 -31.65
C TYR A 512 1.17 -5.14 -32.36
N ALA A 513 1.21 -5.40 -33.66
CA ALA A 513 0.10 -6.00 -34.39
C ALA A 513 -0.30 -7.37 -33.80
N GLN A 514 0.67 -8.23 -33.49
CA GLN A 514 0.44 -9.53 -32.83
C GLN A 514 -0.16 -9.39 -31.43
N ASP A 515 0.26 -8.36 -30.68
CA ASP A 515 -0.26 -8.05 -29.35
C ASP A 515 -1.64 -7.35 -29.40
N GLY A 516 -2.19 -7.08 -30.60
CA GLY A 516 -3.51 -6.48 -30.81
C GLY A 516 -3.54 -4.95 -30.77
N VAL A 517 -2.38 -4.30 -30.85
CA VAL A 517 -2.26 -2.83 -30.83
C VAL A 517 -2.31 -2.29 -32.27
N ALA A 518 -3.44 -1.67 -32.62
CA ALA A 518 -3.68 -1.14 -33.96
C ALA A 518 -2.88 0.14 -34.28
N ARG A 519 -2.70 1.02 -33.28
CA ARG A 519 -2.02 2.31 -33.47
C ARG A 519 -0.85 2.46 -32.52
N VAL A 520 0.29 2.85 -33.08
CA VAL A 520 1.52 3.15 -32.34
C VAL A 520 2.02 4.56 -32.66
N VAL A 521 2.75 5.14 -31.72
CA VAL A 521 3.53 6.35 -31.91
C VAL A 521 5.01 5.99 -31.94
N CYS A 522 5.69 6.43 -32.99
CA CYS A 522 7.14 6.38 -33.13
C CYS A 522 7.69 7.71 -32.62
N GLU A 523 8.39 7.69 -31.49
CA GLU A 523 9.06 8.87 -30.95
C GLU A 523 10.57 8.79 -31.19
N GLU A 524 11.20 9.92 -31.54
CA GLU A 524 12.66 10.02 -31.62
C GLU A 524 13.28 9.59 -30.31
N LYS A 525 14.19 8.61 -30.37
CA LYS A 525 14.95 8.19 -29.21
C LYS A 525 16.11 9.16 -29.05
N HIS A 526 15.91 10.15 -28.17
CA HIS A 526 16.96 11.10 -27.81
C HIS A 526 18.14 10.39 -27.16
N MET A 527 19.35 10.75 -27.56
CA MET A 527 20.58 10.19 -27.00
C MET A 527 21.11 11.09 -25.88
N GLY A 528 20.67 10.82 -24.66
CA GLY A 528 21.03 11.58 -23.47
C GLY A 528 21.14 10.70 -22.24
N SER A 529 20.58 11.17 -21.14
CA SER A 529 20.33 10.37 -19.95
C SER A 529 18.90 10.60 -19.46
N ARG A 530 18.19 9.51 -19.18
CA ARG A 530 16.84 9.53 -18.60
C ARG A 530 16.82 10.36 -17.31
N ALA A 531 15.94 11.34 -17.26
CA ALA A 531 15.75 12.25 -16.14
C ALA A 531 14.27 12.31 -15.76
N VAL A 532 13.99 12.18 -14.47
CA VAL A 532 12.66 12.39 -13.91
C VAL A 532 12.68 13.71 -13.14
N ALA A 533 11.69 14.56 -13.40
CA ALA A 533 11.56 15.87 -12.76
C ALA A 533 10.26 15.96 -11.98
N LEU A 534 10.34 16.08 -10.65
CA LEU A 534 9.23 16.49 -9.81
C LEU A 534 9.24 18.02 -9.74
N VAL A 535 8.18 18.66 -10.20
CA VAL A 535 8.06 20.12 -10.24
C VAL A 535 6.89 20.53 -9.35
N CYS A 536 7.17 21.24 -8.26
CA CYS A 536 6.13 21.85 -7.42
C CYS A 536 5.90 23.30 -7.83
N ARG A 537 4.73 23.87 -7.53
CA ARG A 537 4.44 25.30 -7.80
C ARG A 537 5.34 26.21 -6.96
N ASP A 538 5.67 25.80 -5.74
CA ASP A 538 6.57 26.49 -4.82
C ASP A 538 7.08 25.53 -3.74
N ALA A 539 7.96 26.01 -2.86
CA ALA A 539 8.53 25.20 -1.77
C ALA A 539 7.50 24.77 -0.71
N SER A 540 6.43 25.54 -0.50
CA SER A 540 5.38 25.18 0.45
C SER A 540 4.62 23.93 0.00
N VAL A 541 4.45 23.75 -1.31
CA VAL A 541 3.87 22.52 -1.88
C VAL A 541 4.79 21.33 -1.64
N ALA A 542 6.11 21.47 -1.84
CA ALA A 542 7.07 20.38 -1.61
C ALA A 542 7.04 19.92 -0.14
N VAL A 543 7.01 20.85 0.82
CA VAL A 543 6.88 20.56 2.25
C VAL A 543 5.53 19.89 2.55
N ARG A 544 4.41 20.50 2.17
CA ARG A 544 3.06 20.00 2.47
C ARG A 544 2.79 18.62 1.85
N ARG A 545 3.21 18.41 0.60
CA ARG A 545 2.81 17.24 -0.20
C ARG A 545 3.79 16.09 -0.12
N PHE A 546 5.08 16.38 -0.01
CA PHE A 546 6.15 15.38 -0.03
C PHE A 546 6.92 15.32 1.29
N GLY A 547 6.71 16.27 2.21
CA GLY A 547 7.42 16.31 3.48
C GLY A 547 8.88 16.77 3.34
N ALA A 548 9.20 17.58 2.32
CA ALA A 548 10.54 18.12 2.11
C ALA A 548 11.05 18.88 3.35
N ALA A 549 12.38 18.92 3.57
CA ALA A 549 12.98 19.51 4.76
C ALA A 549 12.93 21.05 4.76
N GLY A 550 12.71 21.69 3.60
CA GLY A 550 12.46 23.11 3.45
C GLY A 550 13.40 23.77 2.46
N GLY A 551 12.83 24.57 1.55
CA GLY A 551 13.57 25.30 0.51
C GLY A 551 13.62 24.60 -0.85
N GLU A 552 13.39 23.29 -0.90
CA GLU A 552 13.27 22.55 -2.15
C GLU A 552 11.94 22.84 -2.84
N THR A 553 11.96 22.90 -4.17
CA THR A 553 10.76 23.15 -4.98
C THR A 553 10.41 21.97 -5.89
N GLY A 554 11.04 20.82 -5.65
CA GLY A 554 10.98 19.65 -6.51
C GLY A 554 12.27 18.82 -6.47
N SER A 555 12.47 17.98 -7.49
CA SER A 555 13.69 17.18 -7.65
C SER A 555 13.95 16.85 -9.12
N LEU A 556 15.22 16.63 -9.47
CA LEU A 556 15.65 16.16 -10.79
C LEU A 556 16.63 14.99 -10.61
N TYR A 557 16.25 13.81 -11.09
CA TYR A 557 17.00 12.59 -10.79
C TYR A 557 17.09 11.59 -11.93
N THR A 558 18.09 10.72 -11.82
CA THR A 558 18.39 9.68 -12.81
C THR A 558 17.53 8.43 -12.61
N ARG A 559 17.58 7.50 -13.56
CA ARG A 559 16.91 6.19 -13.48
C ARG A 559 17.25 5.33 -12.25
N THR A 560 18.29 5.67 -11.48
CA THR A 560 18.66 4.99 -10.23
C THR A 560 18.41 5.85 -8.99
N GLY A 561 17.64 6.94 -9.12
CA GLY A 561 17.25 7.81 -8.01
C GLY A 561 18.33 8.76 -7.50
N ARG A 562 19.47 8.85 -8.20
CA ARG A 562 20.55 9.78 -7.86
C ARG A 562 20.22 11.20 -8.34
N PRO A 563 20.66 12.26 -7.63
CA PRO A 563 20.62 13.62 -8.14
C PRO A 563 21.21 13.67 -9.56
N PHE A 564 20.55 14.38 -10.48
CA PHE A 564 21.05 14.46 -11.84
C PHE A 564 22.35 15.29 -11.89
N PHE A 565 22.33 16.46 -11.26
CA PHE A 565 23.48 17.32 -11.04
C PHE A 565 23.99 17.16 -9.61
N ASP A 566 25.31 17.29 -9.43
CA ASP A 566 25.90 17.34 -8.09
C ASP A 566 25.70 18.72 -7.45
N ASP A 567 25.40 19.74 -8.26
CA ASP A 567 25.08 21.10 -7.86
C ASP A 567 23.56 21.30 -7.73
N ALA A 568 23.12 21.70 -6.53
CA ALA A 568 21.73 21.96 -6.22
C ALA A 568 21.20 23.23 -6.91
N GLU A 569 22.03 24.25 -7.14
CA GLU A 569 21.62 25.49 -7.81
C GLU A 569 21.25 25.22 -9.27
N MET A 570 22.06 24.41 -9.96
CA MET A 570 21.77 23.98 -11.34
C MET A 570 20.48 23.15 -11.44
N THR A 571 20.19 22.34 -10.41
CA THR A 571 18.92 21.61 -10.33
C THR A 571 17.74 22.57 -10.19
N GLU A 572 17.83 23.53 -9.28
CA GLU A 572 16.78 24.54 -9.10
C GLU A 572 16.61 25.42 -10.33
N GLU A 573 17.68 25.75 -11.06
CA GLU A 573 17.56 26.52 -12.31
C GLU A 573 16.75 25.77 -13.38
N VAL A 574 16.97 24.46 -13.53
CA VAL A 574 16.15 23.61 -14.41
C VAL A 574 14.70 23.54 -13.94
N LEU A 575 14.47 23.34 -12.64
CA LEU A 575 13.12 23.29 -12.06
C LEU A 575 12.39 24.63 -12.20
N GLY A 576 13.08 25.75 -12.02
CA GLY A 576 12.56 27.10 -12.22
C GLY A 576 12.10 27.33 -13.66
N ARG A 577 12.92 26.95 -14.64
CA ARG A 577 12.56 27.04 -16.08
C ARG A 577 11.35 26.17 -16.41
N LEU A 578 11.30 24.94 -15.92
CA LEU A 578 10.14 24.05 -16.07
C LEU A 578 8.88 24.65 -15.44
N ARG A 579 8.98 25.16 -14.21
CA ARG A 579 7.86 25.78 -13.48
C ARG A 579 7.30 26.98 -14.22
N THR A 580 8.14 27.84 -14.78
CA THR A 580 7.71 28.96 -15.63
C THR A 580 6.96 28.47 -16.86
N ALA A 581 7.53 27.52 -17.60
CA ALA A 581 6.89 26.97 -18.80
C ALA A 581 5.52 26.31 -18.50
N VAL A 582 5.42 25.57 -17.39
CA VAL A 582 4.15 24.97 -16.93
C VAL A 582 3.13 26.04 -16.56
N THR A 583 3.57 27.11 -15.89
CA THR A 583 2.71 28.23 -15.48
C THR A 583 2.16 28.98 -16.69
N GLU A 584 3.03 29.34 -17.63
CA GLU A 584 2.64 30.07 -18.83
C GLU A 584 1.77 29.23 -19.78
N ALA A 585 1.95 27.91 -19.80
CA ALA A 585 1.09 26.98 -20.53
C ALA A 585 -0.27 26.73 -19.86
N GLY A 586 -0.55 27.31 -18.68
CA GLY A 586 -1.82 27.15 -17.96
C GLY A 586 -2.08 25.74 -17.43
N LEU A 587 -1.03 24.94 -17.24
CA LEU A 587 -1.16 23.53 -16.89
C LEU A 587 -1.57 23.29 -15.43
N TRP A 588 -1.27 24.21 -14.50
CA TRP A 588 -1.69 24.07 -13.10
C TRP A 588 -3.21 24.05 -12.99
N GLU A 589 -3.87 24.97 -13.67
CA GLU A 589 -5.32 25.14 -13.63
C GLU A 589 -6.04 24.08 -14.45
N GLU A 590 -5.57 23.76 -15.67
CA GLU A 590 -6.19 22.72 -16.52
C GLU A 590 -6.09 21.33 -15.86
N LEU A 591 -4.96 21.02 -15.23
CA LEU A 591 -4.74 19.75 -14.53
C LEU A 591 -5.14 19.80 -13.06
N ALA A 592 -5.74 20.90 -12.58
CA ALA A 592 -6.16 21.10 -11.20
C ALA A 592 -5.11 20.62 -10.18
N THR A 593 -3.87 21.09 -10.34
CA THR A 593 -2.71 20.61 -9.60
C THR A 593 -1.74 21.73 -9.24
N ASP A 594 -0.97 21.53 -8.18
CA ASP A 594 0.12 22.37 -7.71
C ASP A 594 1.48 21.68 -7.76
N TRP A 595 1.53 20.44 -8.26
CA TRP A 595 2.76 19.71 -8.59
C TRP A 595 2.54 18.80 -9.81
N LEU A 596 3.62 18.44 -10.48
CA LEU A 596 3.60 17.45 -11.55
C LEU A 596 4.92 16.67 -11.62
N LEU A 597 4.84 15.45 -12.13
CA LEU A 597 5.98 14.56 -12.31
C LEU A 597 6.20 14.30 -13.81
N LEU A 598 7.37 14.67 -14.32
CA LEU A 598 7.74 14.54 -15.73
C LEU A 598 8.75 13.42 -15.92
N ASP A 599 8.62 12.71 -17.04
CA ASP A 599 9.62 11.77 -17.52
C ASP A 599 10.23 12.33 -18.82
N ALA A 600 11.56 12.47 -18.83
CA ALA A 600 12.28 13.20 -19.85
C ALA A 600 13.65 12.57 -20.18
N GLU A 601 14.24 13.01 -21.29
CA GLU A 601 15.64 12.73 -21.63
C GLU A 601 16.43 14.04 -21.60
N LEU A 602 17.55 14.06 -20.88
CA LEU A 602 18.41 15.24 -20.75
C LEU A 602 19.71 15.03 -21.55
N MET A 603 20.03 15.99 -22.41
CA MET A 603 21.12 15.97 -23.40
C MET A 603 22.08 17.15 -23.20
N PRO A 604 23.36 17.04 -23.62
CA PRO A 604 23.98 15.91 -24.35
C PRO A 604 24.29 14.70 -23.48
N TRP A 605 24.56 13.56 -24.12
CA TRP A 605 25.11 12.38 -23.45
C TRP A 605 26.44 12.68 -22.73
N SER A 606 27.28 13.55 -23.30
CA SER A 606 28.55 13.98 -22.69
C SER A 606 28.41 14.65 -21.32
N LEU A 607 27.23 15.19 -20.99
CA LEU A 607 26.98 15.89 -19.73
C LEU A 607 27.17 14.98 -18.52
N LYS A 608 26.69 13.72 -18.59
CA LYS A 608 26.85 12.74 -17.49
C LYS A 608 27.86 11.63 -17.81
N ALA A 609 28.10 11.33 -19.08
CA ALA A 609 28.92 10.18 -19.49
C ALA A 609 30.37 10.53 -19.87
N SER A 610 30.89 11.70 -19.52
CA SER A 610 32.22 12.16 -19.92
C SER A 610 33.37 11.19 -19.56
N GLY A 611 33.32 10.59 -18.36
CA GLY A 611 34.31 9.60 -17.92
C GLY A 611 34.28 8.29 -18.73
N LEU A 612 33.07 7.79 -19.02
CA LEU A 612 32.87 6.61 -19.86
C LEU A 612 33.31 6.86 -21.31
N LEU A 613 32.94 8.03 -21.85
CA LEU A 613 33.36 8.50 -23.18
C LEU A 613 34.87 8.52 -23.32
N ARG A 614 35.60 9.08 -22.34
CA ARG A 614 37.07 9.15 -22.38
C ARG A 614 37.73 7.78 -22.25
N SER A 615 37.27 6.96 -21.29
CA SER A 615 37.95 5.71 -20.94
C SER A 615 37.64 4.53 -21.86
N GLN A 616 36.44 4.48 -22.45
CA GLN A 616 36.00 3.34 -23.27
C GLN A 616 35.91 3.72 -24.76
N TYR A 617 35.09 4.72 -25.10
CA TYR A 617 34.77 5.03 -26.49
C TYR A 617 35.93 5.74 -27.22
N ALA A 618 36.44 6.83 -26.64
CA ALA A 618 37.55 7.58 -27.21
C ALA A 618 38.85 6.75 -27.24
N ALA A 619 39.04 5.85 -26.27
CA ALA A 619 40.19 4.95 -26.25
C ALA A 619 40.21 4.01 -27.46
N VAL A 620 39.06 3.41 -27.82
CA VAL A 620 38.93 2.57 -29.01
C VAL A 620 39.21 3.36 -30.28
N GLY A 621 38.61 4.56 -30.41
CA GLY A 621 38.84 5.43 -31.56
C GLY A 621 40.30 5.87 -31.71
N ALA A 622 40.95 6.24 -30.60
CA ALA A 622 42.36 6.65 -30.59
C ALA A 622 43.30 5.49 -30.95
N ALA A 623 43.08 4.29 -30.39
CA ALA A 623 43.87 3.11 -30.72
C ALA A 623 43.73 2.73 -32.20
N ALA A 624 42.51 2.75 -32.73
CA ALA A 624 42.25 2.49 -34.15
C ALA A 624 42.94 3.52 -35.05
N GLY A 625 42.82 4.82 -34.71
CA GLY A 625 43.45 5.91 -35.45
C GLY A 625 44.98 5.85 -35.45
N ALA A 626 45.59 5.30 -34.41
CA ALA A 626 47.05 5.13 -34.33
C ALA A 626 47.56 3.91 -35.13
N VAL A 627 46.81 2.81 -35.15
CA VAL A 627 47.30 1.53 -35.71
C VAL A 627 46.98 1.37 -37.19
N PHE A 628 45.76 1.68 -37.62
CA PHE A 628 45.32 1.36 -38.98
C PHE A 628 46.10 2.10 -40.09
N PRO A 629 46.43 3.40 -39.98
CA PRO A 629 47.17 4.08 -41.04
C PRO A 629 48.51 3.41 -41.37
N SER A 630 49.30 3.07 -40.35
CA SER A 630 50.59 2.40 -40.51
C SER A 630 50.45 0.97 -41.03
N ALA A 631 49.46 0.22 -40.54
CA ALA A 631 49.21 -1.15 -40.99
C ALA A 631 48.77 -1.20 -42.46
N LEU A 632 47.89 -0.28 -42.88
CA LEU A 632 47.45 -0.16 -44.26
C LEU A 632 48.59 0.23 -45.19
N ALA A 633 49.39 1.23 -44.81
CA ALA A 633 50.56 1.65 -45.61
C ALA A 633 51.56 0.50 -45.81
N ALA A 634 51.80 -0.31 -44.77
CA ALA A 634 52.69 -1.47 -44.86
C ALA A 634 52.16 -2.55 -45.83
N LEU A 635 50.86 -2.86 -45.76
CA LEU A 635 50.21 -3.84 -46.63
C LEU A 635 50.13 -3.36 -48.09
N GLU A 636 49.83 -2.08 -48.30
CA GLU A 636 49.84 -1.47 -49.63
C GLU A 636 51.24 -1.50 -50.24
N GLY A 637 52.27 -1.18 -49.46
CA GLY A 637 53.66 -1.30 -49.89
C GLY A 637 54.05 -2.74 -50.22
N ALA A 638 53.56 -3.73 -49.47
CA ALA A 638 53.82 -5.15 -49.75
C ALA A 638 53.13 -5.62 -51.05
N ALA A 639 51.86 -5.24 -51.24
CA ALA A 639 51.12 -5.50 -52.47
C ALA A 639 51.81 -4.89 -53.70
N ALA A 640 52.29 -3.64 -53.59
CA ALA A 640 53.01 -2.96 -54.66
C ALA A 640 54.34 -3.65 -55.05
N ARG A 641 54.94 -4.42 -54.13
CA ARG A 641 56.14 -5.24 -54.38
C ARG A 641 55.82 -6.65 -54.92
N GLY A 642 54.55 -6.96 -55.19
CA GLY A 642 54.12 -8.26 -55.70
C GLY A 642 53.95 -9.35 -54.64
N VAL A 643 53.91 -8.99 -53.35
CA VAL A 643 53.58 -9.95 -52.28
C VAL A 643 52.07 -10.15 -52.23
N ASP A 644 51.60 -11.40 -52.19
CA ASP A 644 50.17 -11.72 -52.08
C ASP A 644 49.62 -11.42 -50.69
N VAL A 645 49.09 -10.20 -50.53
CA VAL A 645 48.45 -9.70 -49.29
C VAL A 645 47.05 -9.14 -49.55
N GLY A 646 46.44 -9.43 -50.72
CA GLY A 646 45.22 -8.77 -51.19
C GLY A 646 44.02 -8.96 -50.27
N GLU A 647 43.79 -10.20 -49.79
CA GLU A 647 42.72 -10.52 -48.85
C GLU A 647 42.93 -9.80 -47.51
N LEU A 648 44.16 -9.81 -46.99
CA LEU A 648 44.51 -9.17 -45.72
C LEU A 648 44.35 -7.65 -45.81
N LEU A 649 44.80 -7.02 -46.90
CA LEU A 649 44.64 -5.60 -47.14
C LEU A 649 43.16 -5.19 -47.19
N THR A 650 42.33 -5.94 -47.91
CA THR A 650 40.88 -5.71 -47.99
C THR A 650 40.26 -5.79 -46.60
N ARG A 651 40.57 -6.85 -45.85
CA ARG A 651 40.09 -7.02 -44.48
C ARG A 651 40.51 -5.88 -43.55
N GLN A 652 41.75 -5.39 -43.62
CA GLN A 652 42.17 -4.27 -42.77
C GLN A 652 41.53 -2.94 -43.17
N ARG A 653 41.28 -2.70 -44.46
CA ARG A 653 40.56 -1.49 -44.93
C ARG A 653 39.13 -1.45 -44.39
N GLU A 654 38.42 -2.57 -44.46
CA GLU A 654 37.07 -2.70 -43.89
C GLU A 654 37.05 -2.42 -42.39
N ARG A 655 38.03 -2.96 -41.65
CA ARG A 655 38.16 -2.75 -40.19
C ARG A 655 38.47 -1.29 -39.84
N ALA A 656 39.34 -0.64 -40.62
CA ALA A 656 39.64 0.77 -40.47
C ALA A 656 38.39 1.63 -40.70
N GLY A 657 37.62 1.35 -41.76
CA GLY A 657 36.34 2.03 -42.05
C GLY A 657 35.31 1.83 -40.94
N ALA A 658 35.17 0.59 -40.43
CA ALA A 658 34.29 0.28 -39.30
C ALA A 658 34.66 1.04 -38.02
N ALA A 659 35.95 1.17 -37.71
CA ALA A 659 36.43 1.93 -36.55
C ALA A 659 36.26 3.45 -36.71
N ALA A 660 36.41 3.97 -37.94
CA ALA A 660 36.09 5.36 -38.25
C ALA A 660 34.59 5.63 -38.04
N GLY A 661 33.71 4.76 -38.57
CA GLY A 661 32.27 4.87 -38.39
C GLY A 661 31.84 4.82 -36.92
N PHE A 662 32.47 3.97 -36.10
CA PHE A 662 32.28 3.98 -34.64
C PHE A 662 32.64 5.32 -34.00
N THR A 663 33.77 5.90 -34.41
CA THR A 663 34.26 7.17 -33.88
C THR A 663 33.34 8.32 -34.26
N ASP A 664 32.89 8.35 -35.52
CA ASP A 664 31.93 9.34 -36.01
C ASP A 664 30.57 9.20 -35.32
N ALA A 665 30.13 7.96 -35.05
CA ALA A 665 28.85 7.71 -34.40
C ALA A 665 28.80 8.29 -32.97
N TYR A 666 29.78 7.99 -32.11
CA TYR A 666 29.71 8.47 -30.71
C TYR A 666 29.93 9.98 -30.61
N ARG A 667 30.73 10.59 -31.49
CA ARG A 667 31.02 12.04 -31.48
C ARG A 667 29.78 12.90 -31.74
N ARG A 668 28.79 12.40 -32.48
CA ARG A 668 27.53 13.11 -32.77
C ARG A 668 26.72 13.46 -31.52
N TYR A 669 26.94 12.75 -30.42
CA TYR A 669 26.21 12.91 -29.17
C TYR A 669 27.01 13.66 -28.10
N CYS A 670 28.14 14.26 -28.50
CA CYS A 670 29.07 14.95 -27.61
C CYS A 670 29.23 16.40 -28.06
N TRP A 671 28.80 17.33 -27.22
CA TRP A 671 29.15 18.74 -27.34
C TRP A 671 29.47 19.32 -25.95
N THR A 672 30.15 20.46 -25.94
CA THR A 672 30.47 21.21 -24.73
C THR A 672 29.26 22.00 -24.28
N THR A 673 29.04 22.07 -22.97
CA THR A 673 28.02 22.91 -22.32
C THR A 673 28.70 23.90 -21.39
N ASP A 674 28.12 25.09 -21.24
CA ASP A 674 28.56 26.11 -20.28
C ASP A 674 27.37 26.43 -19.37
N GLY A 675 27.42 25.97 -18.11
CA GLY A 675 26.20 25.89 -17.28
C GLY A 675 25.10 25.09 -18.00
N LEU A 676 23.91 25.69 -18.11
CA LEU A 676 22.78 25.13 -18.88
C LEU A 676 22.80 25.47 -20.37
N ASP A 677 23.73 26.31 -20.84
CA ASP A 677 23.83 26.61 -22.26
C ASP A 677 24.29 25.39 -23.04
N GLY A 678 23.51 25.05 -24.06
CA GLY A 678 23.67 23.82 -24.84
C GLY A 678 23.02 22.57 -24.20
N VAL A 679 22.49 22.64 -22.98
CA VAL A 679 21.68 21.57 -22.39
C VAL A 679 20.29 21.57 -23.02
N ARG A 680 19.75 20.38 -23.27
CA ARG A 680 18.38 20.21 -23.78
C ARG A 680 17.66 19.16 -22.94
N LEU A 681 16.42 19.44 -22.57
CA LEU A 681 15.51 18.52 -21.90
C LEU A 681 14.35 18.21 -22.84
N ALA A 682 14.12 16.93 -23.13
CA ALA A 682 13.00 16.48 -23.95
C ALA A 682 12.04 15.64 -23.09
N PRO A 683 11.01 16.26 -22.48
CA PRO A 683 9.93 15.53 -21.85
C PRO A 683 9.16 14.71 -22.89
N PHE A 684 8.72 13.51 -22.51
CA PHE A 684 7.85 12.67 -23.36
C PHE A 684 6.65 12.10 -22.60
N GLN A 685 6.60 12.22 -21.27
CA GLN A 685 5.42 11.86 -20.47
C GLN A 685 5.22 12.80 -19.28
N ILE A 686 3.94 13.03 -18.94
CA ILE A 686 3.51 13.60 -17.66
C ILE A 686 2.94 12.42 -16.87
N LEU A 687 3.62 12.01 -15.80
CA LEU A 687 3.37 10.75 -15.12
C LEU A 687 2.27 10.85 -14.06
N ALA A 688 2.27 11.89 -13.25
CA ALA A 688 1.31 12.08 -12.16
C ALA A 688 1.14 13.56 -11.81
N VAL A 689 -0.03 13.87 -11.27
CA VAL A 689 -0.45 15.16 -10.71
C VAL A 689 -1.28 14.92 -9.46
N GLN A 690 -1.72 15.98 -8.79
CA GLN A 690 -2.56 15.87 -7.60
C GLN A 690 -3.81 15.00 -7.87
N GLY A 691 -3.96 13.95 -7.06
CA GLY A 691 -5.10 13.02 -7.10
C GLY A 691 -5.16 12.09 -8.31
N ARG A 692 -4.21 12.15 -9.27
CA ARG A 692 -4.31 11.42 -10.55
C ARG A 692 -2.98 10.93 -11.09
N SER A 693 -2.94 9.64 -11.41
CA SER A 693 -1.91 9.04 -12.27
C SER A 693 -2.27 9.32 -13.73
N LEU A 694 -1.35 9.97 -14.46
CA LEU A 694 -1.50 10.31 -15.88
C LEU A 694 -0.74 9.34 -16.79
N ALA A 695 -0.04 8.35 -16.22
CA ALA A 695 0.73 7.36 -16.98
C ALA A 695 -0.11 6.53 -17.96
N ALA A 696 -1.42 6.40 -17.73
CA ALA A 696 -2.36 5.72 -18.63
C ALA A 696 -2.99 6.66 -19.69
N LEU A 697 -2.76 7.98 -19.61
CA LEU A 697 -3.27 8.93 -20.60
C LEU A 697 -2.65 8.61 -21.97
N PRO A 698 -3.42 8.57 -23.08
CA PRO A 698 -2.87 8.32 -24.40
C PRO A 698 -1.71 9.26 -24.76
N HIS A 699 -0.71 8.71 -25.45
CA HIS A 699 0.53 9.42 -25.77
C HIS A 699 0.28 10.65 -26.64
N ASP A 700 -0.69 10.64 -27.56
CA ASP A 700 -1.03 11.81 -28.38
C ASP A 700 -1.48 13.00 -27.51
N ARG A 701 -2.29 12.75 -26.48
CA ARG A 701 -2.72 13.78 -25.51
C ARG A 701 -1.59 14.24 -24.60
N GLN A 702 -0.79 13.32 -24.07
CA GLN A 702 0.37 13.69 -23.24
C GLN A 702 1.35 14.58 -24.01
N LEU A 703 1.65 14.19 -25.25
CA LEU A 703 2.60 14.89 -26.09
C LEU A 703 2.08 16.27 -26.53
N ALA A 704 0.77 16.44 -26.72
CA ALA A 704 0.17 17.75 -26.97
C ALA A 704 0.31 18.70 -25.76
N LEU A 705 0.11 18.20 -24.54
CA LEU A 705 0.34 19.00 -23.32
C LEU A 705 1.81 19.41 -23.18
N ILE A 706 2.72 18.48 -23.48
CA ILE A 706 4.16 18.73 -23.46
C ILE A 706 4.57 19.73 -24.54
N ASP A 707 4.03 19.63 -25.76
CA ASP A 707 4.33 20.57 -26.84
C ASP A 707 3.93 21.99 -26.45
N ARG A 708 2.74 22.16 -25.88
CA ARG A 708 2.30 23.46 -25.37
C ARG A 708 3.24 23.98 -24.28
N MET A 709 3.69 23.13 -23.35
CA MET A 709 4.70 23.52 -22.35
C MET A 709 6.01 23.97 -23.02
N VAL A 710 6.48 23.27 -24.06
CA VAL A 710 7.71 23.63 -24.78
C VAL A 710 7.56 24.94 -25.56
N GLU A 711 6.38 25.23 -26.12
CA GLU A 711 6.08 26.50 -26.80
C GLU A 711 6.23 27.72 -25.88
N HIS A 712 6.07 27.51 -24.57
CA HIS A 712 6.23 28.52 -23.52
C HIS A 712 7.61 28.52 -22.85
N ASP A 713 8.59 27.77 -23.37
CA ASP A 713 9.98 27.88 -22.90
C ASP A 713 10.76 28.96 -23.65
N ALA A 714 10.89 30.13 -23.04
CA ALA A 714 11.70 31.22 -23.56
C ALA A 714 13.22 30.95 -23.49
N THR A 715 13.67 29.91 -22.79
CA THR A 715 15.09 29.67 -22.52
C THR A 715 15.76 28.72 -23.52
N GLY A 716 14.98 28.00 -24.32
CA GLY A 716 15.47 27.00 -25.28
C GLY A 716 16.06 25.75 -24.62
N LEU A 717 15.76 25.52 -23.34
CA LEU A 717 16.09 24.29 -22.62
C LEU A 717 15.20 23.14 -23.08
N LEU A 718 13.89 23.38 -23.18
CA LEU A 718 12.90 22.39 -23.53
C LEU A 718 12.89 22.12 -25.03
N ARG A 719 12.69 20.86 -25.39
CA ARG A 719 12.68 20.40 -26.78
C ARG A 719 11.50 19.47 -27.02
N THR A 720 10.78 19.71 -28.12
CA THR A 720 9.74 18.80 -28.60
C THR A 720 10.34 17.50 -29.12
N THR A 721 9.65 16.40 -28.89
CA THR A 721 10.05 15.08 -29.39
C THR A 721 9.46 14.87 -30.78
N ARG A 722 10.31 14.73 -31.80
CA ARG A 722 9.86 14.38 -33.15
C ARG A 722 9.13 13.04 -33.12
N ARG A 723 8.00 12.95 -33.83
CA ARG A 723 7.17 11.74 -33.82
C ARG A 723 6.39 11.52 -35.10
N LEU A 724 5.97 10.27 -35.29
CA LEU A 724 5.08 9.83 -36.37
C LEU A 724 4.11 8.77 -35.82
N PHE A 725 2.85 8.80 -36.24
CA PHE A 725 1.89 7.76 -35.89
C PHE A 725 1.82 6.71 -36.99
N VAL A 726 1.78 5.44 -36.60
CA VAL A 726 1.72 4.29 -37.50
C VAL A 726 0.52 3.43 -37.15
N ASP A 727 -0.29 3.12 -38.16
CA ASP A 727 -1.28 2.05 -38.09
C ASP A 727 -0.58 0.73 -38.44
N THR A 728 -0.58 -0.22 -37.50
CA THR A 728 0.17 -1.47 -37.61
C THR A 728 -0.45 -2.45 -38.61
N ALA A 729 -1.70 -2.23 -39.02
CA ALA A 729 -2.41 -3.04 -40.02
C ALA A 729 -2.35 -2.44 -41.43
N ASP A 730 -1.99 -1.17 -41.58
CA ASP A 730 -1.84 -0.49 -42.87
C ASP A 730 -0.39 -0.56 -43.41
N PRO A 731 -0.14 -1.30 -44.50
CA PRO A 731 1.19 -1.39 -45.10
C PRO A 731 1.78 -0.04 -45.53
N GLU A 732 0.96 0.93 -45.94
CA GLU A 732 1.46 2.25 -46.33
C GLU A 732 1.93 3.06 -45.13
N SER A 733 1.14 3.03 -44.04
CA SER A 733 1.51 3.63 -42.76
C SER A 733 2.80 3.01 -42.18
N VAL A 734 2.92 1.67 -42.21
CA VAL A 734 4.13 0.97 -41.78
C VAL A 734 5.36 1.41 -42.59
N ARG A 735 5.22 1.50 -43.92
CA ARG A 735 6.30 1.99 -44.80
C ARG A 735 6.69 3.43 -44.48
N ALA A 736 5.73 4.32 -44.23
CA ALA A 736 6.01 5.69 -43.81
C ALA A 736 6.78 5.72 -42.46
N GLY A 737 6.44 4.82 -41.53
CA GLY A 737 7.18 4.60 -40.29
C GLY A 737 8.64 4.20 -40.50
N VAL A 738 8.89 3.27 -41.42
CA VAL A 738 10.24 2.82 -41.81
C VAL A 738 11.02 3.96 -42.46
N ASP A 739 10.43 4.67 -43.42
CA ASP A 739 11.09 5.75 -44.15
C ASP A 739 11.48 6.92 -43.22
N TRP A 740 10.60 7.26 -42.28
CA TRP A 740 10.88 8.27 -41.25
C TRP A 740 12.05 7.85 -40.35
N TRP A 741 12.09 6.58 -39.93
CA TRP A 741 13.20 6.05 -39.15
C TRP A 741 14.52 6.03 -39.92
N LEU A 742 14.50 5.65 -41.20
CA LEU A 742 15.68 5.67 -42.08
C LEU A 742 16.21 7.09 -42.28
N GLU A 743 15.33 8.07 -42.51
CA GLU A 743 15.69 9.48 -42.62
C GLU A 743 16.36 9.99 -41.34
N MET A 744 15.72 9.77 -40.19
CA MET A 744 16.20 10.26 -38.90
C MET A 744 17.53 9.60 -38.47
N THR A 745 17.66 8.29 -38.63
CA THR A 745 18.90 7.58 -38.30
C THR A 745 20.02 7.88 -39.30
N GLY A 746 19.68 8.12 -40.58
CA GLY A 746 20.63 8.57 -41.61
C GLY A 746 21.24 9.94 -41.31
N ARG A 747 20.49 10.83 -40.64
CA ARG A 747 21.00 12.12 -40.13
C ARG A 747 21.75 12.02 -38.80
N GLY A 748 21.88 10.81 -38.24
CA GLY A 748 22.64 10.56 -37.01
C GLY A 748 21.84 10.58 -35.72
N GLY A 749 20.51 10.49 -35.78
CA GLY A 749 19.71 10.15 -34.60
C GLY A 749 19.99 8.71 -34.13
N GLU A 750 19.81 8.46 -32.83
CA GLU A 750 20.03 7.12 -32.27
C GLU A 750 19.06 6.09 -32.85
N GLY A 751 17.82 6.47 -33.05
CA GLY A 751 16.73 5.54 -33.38
C GLY A 751 15.40 6.06 -32.87
N MET A 752 14.44 5.16 -32.70
CA MET A 752 13.13 5.50 -32.19
C MET A 752 12.68 4.57 -31.07
N VAL A 753 11.70 5.02 -30.31
CA VAL A 753 10.92 4.19 -29.40
C VAL A 753 9.51 4.10 -29.97
N VAL A 754 9.06 2.87 -30.25
CA VAL A 754 7.71 2.59 -30.71
C VAL A 754 6.85 2.26 -29.51
N LYS A 755 5.78 3.03 -29.28
CA LYS A 755 4.88 2.88 -28.13
C LYS A 755 3.43 2.71 -28.61
N PRO A 756 2.57 1.95 -27.92
CA PRO A 756 1.14 2.02 -28.16
C PRO A 756 0.63 3.47 -28.01
N VAL A 757 -0.34 3.92 -28.80
CA VAL A 757 -0.93 5.25 -28.58
C VAL A 757 -1.66 5.29 -27.23
N ASP A 758 -2.40 4.23 -26.90
CA ASP A 758 -2.96 4.02 -25.57
C ASP A 758 -1.85 3.54 -24.63
N ALA A 759 -1.32 4.44 -23.79
CA ALA A 759 -0.13 4.17 -22.98
C ALA A 759 -0.25 2.91 -22.09
N LEU A 760 -1.46 2.61 -21.60
CA LEU A 760 -1.77 1.38 -20.87
C LEU A 760 -2.48 0.36 -21.78
N ALA A 761 -1.72 -0.34 -22.63
CA ALA A 761 -2.25 -1.36 -23.54
C ALA A 761 -2.23 -2.77 -22.93
N ARG A 762 -3.26 -3.56 -23.26
CA ARG A 762 -3.37 -4.99 -22.91
C ARG A 762 -3.64 -5.85 -24.14
N ASP A 763 -3.07 -7.04 -24.15
CA ASP A 763 -3.29 -8.01 -25.23
C ASP A 763 -4.68 -8.67 -25.12
N GLY A 764 -5.02 -9.52 -26.10
CA GLY A 764 -6.30 -10.25 -26.11
C GLY A 764 -6.52 -11.20 -24.92
N ALA A 765 -5.50 -11.49 -24.11
CA ALA A 765 -5.58 -12.26 -22.88
C ALA A 765 -5.59 -11.38 -21.62
N GLY A 766 -5.65 -10.05 -21.75
CA GLY A 766 -5.64 -9.08 -20.66
C GLY A 766 -4.27 -8.82 -20.03
N ARG A 767 -3.18 -9.29 -20.65
CA ARG A 767 -1.81 -9.10 -20.14
C ARG A 767 -1.25 -7.76 -20.62
N LEU A 768 -0.39 -7.14 -19.82
CA LEU A 768 0.28 -5.90 -20.21
C LEU A 768 1.12 -6.10 -21.46
N VAL A 769 0.99 -5.17 -22.40
CA VAL A 769 1.84 -5.06 -23.59
C VAL A 769 3.09 -4.23 -23.24
N GLN A 770 4.18 -4.40 -24.00
CA GLN A 770 5.38 -3.60 -23.81
C GLN A 770 5.05 -2.10 -23.90
N PRO A 771 5.47 -1.26 -22.92
CA PRO A 771 5.18 0.18 -22.93
C PRO A 771 5.99 0.95 -23.97
N GLY A 772 7.07 0.35 -24.46
CA GLY A 772 7.93 0.92 -25.48
C GLY A 772 8.96 -0.10 -25.98
N ILE A 773 9.09 -0.20 -27.30
CA ILE A 773 10.09 -1.03 -27.97
C ILE A 773 11.09 -0.12 -28.63
N LYS A 774 12.35 -0.18 -28.22
CA LYS A 774 13.44 0.56 -28.89
C LYS A 774 13.84 -0.13 -30.19
N CYS A 775 14.01 0.68 -31.23
CA CYS A 775 14.54 0.30 -32.52
C CYS A 775 15.67 1.27 -32.92
N ARG A 776 16.91 0.84 -32.74
CA ARG A 776 18.09 1.69 -32.87
C ARG A 776 18.69 1.62 -34.27
N GLY A 777 19.18 2.75 -34.75
CA GLY A 777 19.81 2.92 -36.04
C GLY A 777 21.08 2.09 -36.20
N ARG A 778 21.34 1.67 -37.43
CA ARG A 778 22.49 0.84 -37.79
C ARG A 778 23.83 1.47 -37.37
N GLU A 779 24.02 2.77 -37.60
CA GLU A 779 25.29 3.42 -37.25
C GLU A 779 25.42 3.64 -35.73
N TYR A 780 24.32 3.91 -35.03
CA TYR A 780 24.31 3.99 -33.57
C TYR A 780 24.75 2.69 -32.91
N LEU A 781 24.26 1.54 -33.40
CA LEU A 781 24.56 0.23 -32.83
C LEU A 781 26.05 -0.14 -32.88
N ARG A 782 26.90 0.59 -33.64
CA ARG A 782 28.37 0.45 -33.54
C ARG A 782 28.87 0.77 -32.14
N ILE A 783 28.28 1.78 -31.51
CA ILE A 783 28.62 2.22 -30.15
C ILE A 783 28.36 1.09 -29.14
N VAL A 784 27.31 0.31 -29.37
CA VAL A 784 26.84 -0.73 -28.44
C VAL A 784 27.47 -2.10 -28.71
N TYR A 785 27.50 -2.53 -29.96
CA TYR A 785 27.95 -3.88 -30.36
C TYR A 785 29.39 -3.92 -30.87
N GLY A 786 30.05 -2.76 -30.92
CA GLY A 786 31.43 -2.59 -31.37
C GLY A 786 31.53 -2.17 -32.85
N PRO A 787 32.70 -1.66 -33.26
CA PRO A 787 32.90 -1.08 -34.59
C PRO A 787 32.59 -2.05 -35.73
N GLU A 788 32.97 -3.32 -35.56
CA GLU A 788 32.93 -4.36 -36.58
C GLU A 788 31.61 -5.18 -36.58
N TYR A 789 30.58 -4.77 -35.84
CA TYR A 789 29.39 -5.60 -35.65
C TYR A 789 28.59 -5.85 -36.95
N THR A 790 28.69 -4.95 -37.93
CA THR A 790 28.00 -5.06 -39.23
C THR A 790 28.65 -6.06 -40.19
N ARG A 791 29.80 -6.65 -39.85
CA ARG A 791 30.41 -7.70 -40.68
C ARG A 791 29.49 -8.93 -40.71
N PRO A 792 29.30 -9.61 -41.86
CA PRO A 792 28.34 -10.70 -42.00
C PRO A 792 28.47 -11.78 -40.92
N GLU A 793 29.70 -12.21 -40.62
CA GLU A 793 30.00 -13.22 -39.61
C GLU A 793 29.66 -12.78 -38.18
N ASN A 794 29.82 -11.48 -37.86
CA ASN A 794 29.49 -10.94 -36.55
C ASN A 794 27.98 -10.70 -36.43
N LEU A 795 27.36 -10.14 -37.47
CA LEU A 795 25.93 -9.87 -37.51
C LEU A 795 25.12 -11.17 -37.39
N ALA A 796 25.52 -12.22 -38.12
CA ALA A 796 24.89 -13.54 -38.03
C ALA A 796 24.95 -14.11 -36.61
N ARG A 797 26.09 -13.99 -35.93
CA ARG A 797 26.23 -14.42 -34.52
C ARG A 797 25.36 -13.60 -33.56
N LEU A 798 25.26 -12.29 -33.78
CA LEU A 798 24.49 -11.38 -32.92
C LEU A 798 22.97 -11.52 -33.08
N ARG A 799 22.49 -12.07 -34.21
CA ARG A 799 21.06 -12.38 -34.41
C ARG A 799 20.54 -13.43 -33.43
N SER A 800 21.40 -14.32 -32.93
CA SER A 800 21.07 -15.33 -31.92
C SER A 800 21.18 -14.78 -30.48
N ARG A 801 20.42 -13.72 -30.16
CA ARG A 801 20.38 -13.10 -28.81
C ARG A 801 19.10 -13.44 -28.06
N PHE A 802 19.19 -13.64 -26.74
CA PHE A 802 18.03 -13.93 -25.89
C PHE A 802 17.41 -12.63 -25.35
N LEU A 803 16.19 -12.33 -25.79
CA LEU A 803 15.50 -11.07 -25.46
C LEU A 803 14.48 -11.20 -24.31
N GLY A 804 14.02 -12.43 -24.05
CA GLY A 804 12.89 -12.67 -23.16
C GLY A 804 13.10 -12.18 -21.73
N HIS A 805 14.34 -12.26 -21.20
CA HIS A 805 14.64 -11.76 -19.87
C HIS A 805 14.46 -10.24 -19.77
N LYS A 806 15.02 -9.47 -20.72
CA LYS A 806 14.90 -8.00 -20.76
C LYS A 806 13.45 -7.55 -20.97
N GLN A 807 12.71 -8.25 -21.82
CA GLN A 807 11.29 -7.99 -22.07
C GLN A 807 10.43 -8.24 -20.83
N SER A 808 10.72 -9.32 -20.07
CA SER A 808 10.05 -9.60 -18.80
C SER A 808 10.41 -8.58 -17.71
N LEU A 809 11.67 -8.15 -17.65
CA LEU A 809 12.14 -7.12 -16.72
C LEU A 809 11.41 -5.80 -16.97
N ALA A 810 11.32 -5.36 -18.23
CA ALA A 810 10.61 -4.15 -18.63
C ALA A 810 9.14 -4.14 -18.20
N LEU A 811 8.42 -5.25 -18.38
CA LEU A 811 7.02 -5.36 -17.94
C LEU A 811 6.88 -5.35 -16.41
N ARG A 812 7.77 -6.04 -15.69
CA ARG A 812 7.78 -6.05 -14.21
C ARG A 812 8.02 -4.66 -13.65
N GLU A 813 9.05 -3.98 -14.14
CA GLU A 813 9.38 -2.63 -13.70
C GLU A 813 8.31 -1.62 -14.12
N TYR A 814 7.72 -1.76 -15.30
CA TYR A 814 6.63 -0.89 -15.73
C TYR A 814 5.41 -1.04 -14.83
N ALA A 815 5.02 -2.28 -14.49
CA ALA A 815 3.92 -2.53 -13.55
C ALA A 815 4.19 -1.95 -12.16
N LEU A 816 5.44 -2.02 -11.68
CA LEU A 816 5.85 -1.39 -10.42
C LEU A 816 5.82 0.14 -10.52
N GLY A 817 6.34 0.72 -11.60
CA GLY A 817 6.30 2.16 -11.85
C GLY A 817 4.87 2.70 -11.87
N LEU A 818 3.95 2.02 -12.57
CA LEU A 818 2.53 2.35 -12.56
C LEU A 818 1.92 2.26 -11.15
N GLU A 819 2.23 1.19 -10.41
CA GLU A 819 1.75 1.03 -9.04
C GLU A 819 2.25 2.15 -8.12
N ALA A 820 3.50 2.58 -8.25
CA ALA A 820 4.05 3.70 -7.49
C ALA A 820 3.28 5.00 -7.78
N LEU A 821 3.00 5.28 -9.06
CA LEU A 821 2.27 6.47 -9.50
C LEU A 821 0.81 6.45 -9.04
N ASP A 822 0.14 5.29 -9.10
CA ASP A 822 -1.24 5.14 -8.63
C ASP A 822 -1.33 5.32 -7.11
N ARG A 823 -0.40 4.73 -6.34
CA ARG A 823 -0.33 4.92 -4.88
C ARG A 823 -0.03 6.37 -4.51
N LEU A 824 0.83 7.03 -5.27
CA LEU A 824 1.12 8.45 -5.10
C LEU A 824 -0.14 9.29 -5.34
N ALA A 825 -0.86 9.02 -6.43
CA ALA A 825 -2.09 9.71 -6.79
C ALA A 825 -3.19 9.53 -5.74
N ASP A 826 -3.34 8.32 -5.20
CA ASP A 826 -4.33 7.96 -4.16
C ASP A 826 -3.98 8.54 -2.76
N GLY A 827 -2.81 9.19 -2.63
CA GLY A 827 -2.31 9.70 -1.35
C GLY A 827 -2.01 8.59 -0.35
N GLU A 828 -1.55 7.43 -0.81
CA GLU A 828 -1.04 6.38 0.08
C GLU A 828 0.23 6.85 0.81
N PRO A 829 0.56 6.26 1.98
CA PRO A 829 1.78 6.57 2.70
C PRO A 829 3.06 6.42 1.87
N LEU A 830 4.10 7.19 2.22
CA LEU A 830 5.36 7.18 1.47
C LEU A 830 5.98 5.78 1.37
N TRP A 831 5.99 4.99 2.44
CA TRP A 831 6.49 3.61 2.39
C TRP A 831 5.73 2.73 1.40
N ARG A 832 4.42 2.93 1.24
CA ARG A 832 3.61 2.24 0.22
C ARG A 832 3.99 2.68 -1.18
N VAL A 833 4.24 3.96 -1.40
CA VAL A 833 4.73 4.48 -2.68
C VAL A 833 6.13 3.93 -2.98
N HIS A 834 6.99 3.80 -1.98
CA HIS A 834 8.37 3.35 -2.15
C HIS A 834 8.58 1.85 -2.25
N GLU A 835 7.66 1.02 -1.75
CA GLU A 835 7.69 -0.43 -2.00
C GLU A 835 7.94 -0.76 -3.48
N PRO A 836 7.14 -0.25 -4.45
CA PRO A 836 7.39 -0.47 -5.86
C PRO A 836 8.61 0.28 -6.41
N VAL A 837 8.90 1.51 -5.95
CA VAL A 837 10.08 2.28 -6.39
C VAL A 837 11.37 1.51 -6.07
N PHE A 838 11.48 1.03 -4.83
CA PHE A 838 12.60 0.22 -4.39
C PHE A 838 12.69 -1.10 -5.15
N ALA A 839 11.54 -1.73 -5.43
CA ALA A 839 11.48 -2.94 -6.23
C ALA A 839 12.01 -2.71 -7.66
N VAL A 840 11.72 -1.58 -8.31
CA VAL A 840 12.30 -1.24 -9.62
C VAL A 840 13.83 -1.18 -9.52
N LEU A 841 14.37 -0.47 -8.53
CA LEU A 841 15.81 -0.39 -8.32
C LEU A 841 16.46 -1.75 -8.07
N ALA A 842 15.76 -2.63 -7.34
CA ALA A 842 16.20 -4.00 -7.09
C ALA A 842 16.20 -4.83 -8.37
N LEU A 843 15.14 -4.76 -9.18
CA LEU A 843 15.08 -5.49 -10.46
C LEU A 843 16.16 -5.05 -11.44
N GLU A 844 16.55 -3.78 -11.42
CA GLU A 844 17.65 -3.27 -12.25
C GLU A 844 19.03 -3.83 -11.87
N SER A 845 19.17 -4.46 -10.70
CA SER A 845 20.37 -5.21 -10.32
C SER A 845 20.39 -6.65 -10.86
N GLU A 846 19.30 -7.15 -11.47
CA GLU A 846 19.31 -8.45 -12.12
C GLU A 846 20.26 -8.45 -13.34
N PRO A 847 21.13 -9.47 -13.46
CA PRO A 847 22.11 -9.51 -14.55
C PRO A 847 21.41 -9.74 -15.89
N VAL A 848 21.50 -8.75 -16.78
CA VAL A 848 21.00 -8.81 -18.16
C VAL A 848 22.08 -8.34 -19.13
N ASP A 849 21.97 -8.75 -20.40
CA ASP A 849 22.88 -8.28 -21.45
C ASP A 849 22.81 -6.74 -21.56
N PRO A 850 23.91 -6.02 -21.25
CA PRO A 850 23.91 -4.56 -21.19
C PRO A 850 23.78 -3.90 -22.57
N ARG A 851 23.91 -4.67 -23.65
CA ARG A 851 23.73 -4.19 -25.03
C ARG A 851 22.25 -4.02 -25.38
N LEU A 852 21.35 -4.67 -24.64
CA LEU A 852 19.92 -4.71 -24.93
C LEU A 852 19.23 -3.41 -24.63
#